data_AF-A0A9E2H9M9-F1
#
_entry.id   AF-A0A9E2H9M9-F1
#
_cell.length_a   1.000
_cell.length_b   1.000
_cell.length_c   1.000
_cell.angle_alpha   90.00
_cell.angle_beta   90.00
_cell.angle_gamma   90.00
#
_symmetry.space_group_name_H-M   'P 1'
#
loop_
_entity.id
_entity.type
_entity.pdbx_description
1 polymer ?
#
loop_
_entity_poly.entity_id
_entity_poly.type
_entity_poly.pdbx_seq_one_letter_code
_entity_poly.pdbx_strand_id
1 'polypeptide(L)'
;MKNLIRLTCLSFVLILVLSSWTLAVMPPAPPEWYTERLGMPVPEGVKHGIPKLPPTMKKDLEEAALKRPNNTDNLLLILVEFPDNQADDVNHPQLAYDDLMFSTGVIPTGSLLEYYQEVSYGAFSPTGTVTAWIMAPHPYTYYSDGNYGMGWYPNNSQGLLEDCVNILDPTINFAQFDNNGDGYAEGIFLVHAGPGGEETGDPNDIWSHAWYHEVYTNDFVSTGRYSIEPEELLGGAMIEIGVFCHEYGHVLGLPDLYDTDGTSEGIGVYCLMAAGSWGALPGNPERPTHMCAEMKLRMGWMTPIDVTANMIGLVIPPAVTSPVCYRIHHPISPHEYFLVEDRAKIGFDSLFRGDGGLAIWHVDENGWQQDESHRYVTLEQADGSFDLEKDYGGGNRHPRTNRGDAGDLYPGATGNDYFSFSSNPNSFDYNNTTDIVTIASIEYYADSMLLDLIVDPDEPIYRLSSYDILDTVSLGAPPNFNSDADSGEVVDLVISLACDGGGAAGLSGILSTSDTRVSIIDNSADYGSASHASVVANEPSPFRFEVLTGIADFDSAATFNLHLTADGSPQDIPIRIDINRQKILLVLDNNGSNWSDNLVDAMYDAGVAFDVYRTFSDGTPEYDKLIPYQLVLWTNGSYFGTRTSDPDYEKCLTSAERTVLQQYLDNAGRVGLFSQDYIYDLGMDSFLAGYMHVTGVPQEDQGAYLIEGVPGSYMDGFSGTSMEWTFYDYSDFIIAGAGAAATLQEALDDGAIAVSYPSGDPVVGTLATTFCAYGIERLDHASLVAFLQGWYAWILSHTNIDVPLPISPKGGALVGTETPELRWTASEGAASYQVQVATEFGFTNVVYSATQPSGSSIATDPLAEGDYYWRVAATPSSAPVVTTAYSPRASFSIANVFVPGDADGSGAVDIDDVVYLIAYIFSGGPVPDPIGSGDADCSGAIDIDDVVYLIAYIFSGGPAPGDC
;
A
#
# COMPACT_ATOMS: atom_id res chain seq x y z
N MET A 1 -73.67 3.37 10.46
CA MET A 1 -73.05 2.75 11.66
C MET A 1 -72.60 1.29 11.48
N LYS A 2 -72.56 0.70 10.28
CA LYS A 2 -71.94 -0.64 10.05
C LYS A 2 -70.70 -0.63 9.12
N ASN A 3 -70.35 0.53 8.55
CA ASN A 3 -69.17 0.67 7.68
C ASN A 3 -68.04 1.52 8.30
N LEU A 4 -68.16 1.94 9.57
CA LEU A 4 -67.12 2.71 10.27
C LEU A 4 -66.31 1.87 11.27
N ILE A 5 -66.66 0.59 11.46
CA ILE A 5 -65.98 -0.35 12.37
C ILE A 5 -65.00 -1.28 11.61
N ARG A 6 -64.98 -1.22 10.26
CA ARG A 6 -64.04 -2.01 9.43
C ARG A 6 -62.74 -1.30 9.07
N LEU A 7 -62.59 -0.01 9.38
CA LEU A 7 -61.34 0.72 9.12
C LEU A 7 -60.40 0.81 10.32
N THR A 8 -60.86 0.54 11.55
CA THR A 8 -60.02 0.54 12.76
C THR A 8 -59.38 -0.81 13.07
N CYS A 9 -59.75 -1.90 12.36
CA CYS A 9 -59.12 -3.21 12.52
C CYS A 9 -58.02 -3.52 11.50
N LEU A 10 -57.83 -2.70 10.45
CA LEU A 10 -56.71 -2.91 9.51
C LEU A 10 -55.39 -2.29 10.01
N SER A 11 -55.44 -1.27 10.87
CA SER A 11 -54.25 -0.63 11.43
C SER A 11 -53.60 -1.43 12.57
N PHE A 12 -54.34 -2.35 13.20
CA PHE A 12 -53.79 -3.26 14.21
C PHE A 12 -53.18 -4.54 13.61
N VAL A 13 -53.57 -4.91 12.39
CA VAL A 13 -53.03 -6.09 11.71
C VAL A 13 -51.72 -5.77 10.98
N LEU A 14 -51.45 -4.50 10.64
CA LEU A 14 -50.17 -4.13 10.02
C LEU A 14 -49.01 -4.04 11.04
N ILE A 15 -49.30 -3.73 12.30
CA ILE A 15 -48.29 -3.73 13.39
C ILE A 15 -47.96 -5.16 13.82
N LEU A 16 -48.93 -6.09 13.77
CA LEU A 16 -48.72 -7.51 14.11
C LEU A 16 -48.05 -8.35 13.00
N VAL A 17 -47.82 -7.79 11.80
CA VAL A 17 -47.14 -8.49 10.69
C VAL A 17 -45.71 -7.96 10.48
N LEU A 18 -45.33 -6.86 11.13
CA LEU A 18 -43.97 -6.31 11.12
C LEU A 18 -43.13 -6.79 12.31
N SER A 19 -43.75 -7.28 13.40
CA SER A 19 -43.04 -7.82 14.57
C SER A 19 -42.41 -9.21 14.37
N SER A 20 -42.66 -9.87 13.23
CA SER A 20 -42.09 -11.19 12.90
C SER A 20 -40.73 -11.13 12.18
N TRP A 21 -40.08 -9.96 12.06
CA TRP A 21 -38.89 -9.74 11.21
C TRP A 21 -37.68 -9.13 11.94
N THR A 22 -37.51 -9.40 13.24
CA THR A 22 -36.45 -8.79 14.08
C THR A 22 -35.31 -9.76 14.44
N LEU A 23 -35.03 -10.71 13.55
CA LEU A 23 -33.91 -11.63 13.69
C LEU A 23 -32.61 -10.93 13.27
N ALA A 24 -31.62 -10.91 14.17
CA ALA A 24 -30.22 -10.53 13.94
C ALA A 24 -29.34 -11.69 14.39
N VAL A 25 -28.17 -11.88 13.79
CA VAL A 25 -27.36 -13.09 14.02
C VAL A 25 -25.90 -12.74 14.25
N MET A 26 -25.21 -13.57 15.02
CA MET A 26 -23.78 -13.43 15.20
C MET A 26 -23.01 -13.63 13.87
N PRO A 27 -22.02 -12.80 13.52
CA PRO A 27 -21.14 -13.08 12.39
C PRO A 27 -20.36 -14.39 12.60
N PRO A 28 -20.07 -15.15 11.53
CA PRO A 28 -19.39 -16.43 11.63
C PRO A 28 -17.96 -16.25 12.16
N ALA A 29 -17.47 -17.26 12.87
CA ALA A 29 -16.11 -17.28 13.38
C ALA A 29 -15.09 -17.11 12.23
N PRO A 30 -14.06 -16.25 12.42
CA PRO A 30 -13.08 -16.02 11.38
C PRO A 30 -12.31 -17.30 11.06
N PRO A 31 -11.91 -17.55 9.80
CA PRO A 31 -11.08 -18.71 9.44
C PRO A 31 -9.81 -18.86 10.30
N GLU A 32 -9.20 -17.74 10.68
CA GLU A 32 -8.00 -17.68 11.52
C GLU A 32 -8.27 -18.13 12.96
N TRP A 33 -9.52 -18.02 13.45
CA TRP A 33 -9.98 -18.58 14.74
C TRP A 33 -9.60 -20.06 14.86
N TYR A 34 -9.89 -20.84 13.81
CA TYR A 34 -9.67 -22.27 13.83
C TYR A 34 -8.19 -22.60 13.80
N THR A 35 -7.42 -21.94 12.93
CA THR A 35 -6.01 -22.27 12.72
C THR A 35 -5.11 -21.77 13.84
N GLU A 36 -5.36 -20.56 14.36
CA GLU A 36 -4.48 -19.90 15.32
C GLU A 36 -4.85 -20.21 16.77
N ARG A 37 -6.15 -20.21 17.10
CA ARG A 37 -6.62 -20.45 18.48
C ARG A 37 -6.88 -21.93 18.75
N LEU A 38 -7.65 -22.57 17.89
CA LEU A 38 -8.11 -23.95 18.10
C LEU A 38 -7.14 -25.00 17.54
N GLY A 39 -6.18 -24.60 16.69
CA GLY A 39 -5.23 -25.50 16.03
C GLY A 39 -5.89 -26.54 15.13
N MET A 40 -7.03 -26.21 14.52
CA MET A 40 -7.87 -27.11 13.72
C MET A 40 -8.21 -26.51 12.35
N PRO A 41 -8.59 -27.33 11.35
CA PRO A 41 -9.02 -26.82 10.05
C PRO A 41 -10.39 -26.14 10.15
N VAL A 42 -10.62 -25.12 9.32
CA VAL A 42 -11.90 -24.42 9.21
C VAL A 42 -13.01 -25.41 8.80
N PRO A 43 -14.11 -25.52 9.58
CA PRO A 43 -15.26 -26.34 9.26
C PRO A 43 -15.88 -25.98 7.91
N GLU A 44 -16.37 -26.98 7.19
CA GLU A 44 -16.91 -26.78 5.84
C GLU A 44 -18.16 -25.89 5.85
N GLY A 45 -19.02 -26.00 6.88
CA GLY A 45 -20.22 -25.19 7.00
C GLY A 45 -19.93 -23.69 7.10
N VAL A 46 -18.89 -23.32 7.86
CA VAL A 46 -18.47 -21.91 8.04
C VAL A 46 -17.93 -21.29 6.75
N LYS A 47 -17.28 -22.07 5.89
CA LYS A 47 -16.80 -21.60 4.58
C LYS A 47 -17.93 -21.21 3.62
N HIS A 48 -19.13 -21.80 3.78
CA HIS A 48 -20.26 -21.59 2.88
C HIS A 48 -21.21 -20.46 3.33
N GLY A 49 -20.85 -19.74 4.41
CA GLY A 49 -21.47 -18.47 4.80
C GLY A 49 -22.66 -18.57 5.76
N ILE A 50 -23.15 -17.39 6.12
CA ILE A 50 -24.21 -17.11 7.11
C ILE A 50 -25.55 -17.72 6.64
N PRO A 51 -26.45 -18.17 7.55
CA PRO A 51 -27.83 -18.49 7.18
C PRO A 51 -28.48 -17.28 6.51
N LYS A 52 -28.95 -17.41 5.26
CA LYS A 52 -29.52 -16.27 4.51
C LYS A 52 -30.71 -15.67 5.24
N LEU A 53 -30.54 -14.44 5.76
CA LEU A 53 -31.59 -13.69 6.43
C LEU A 53 -32.32 -12.73 5.47
N PRO A 54 -33.58 -12.39 5.76
CA PRO A 54 -34.22 -11.21 5.18
C PRO A 54 -33.61 -9.91 5.74
N PRO A 55 -33.66 -8.77 5.01
CA PRO A 55 -33.07 -7.51 5.45
C PRO A 55 -33.63 -7.02 6.80
N THR A 56 -32.75 -6.60 7.71
CA THR A 56 -33.09 -6.09 9.05
C THR A 56 -33.64 -4.66 8.98
N MET A 57 -34.88 -4.42 9.42
CA MET A 57 -35.56 -3.12 9.27
C MET A 57 -34.98 -1.98 10.14
N LYS A 58 -34.94 -0.79 9.53
CA LYS A 58 -34.24 0.43 9.98
C LYS A 58 -34.94 1.35 10.99
N LYS A 59 -36.23 1.20 11.34
CA LYS A 59 -37.00 2.38 11.83
C LYS A 59 -37.84 2.30 13.10
N ASP A 60 -38.32 1.13 13.51
CA ASP A 60 -39.35 1.09 14.56
C ASP A 60 -38.81 0.94 16.00
N LEU A 61 -37.51 0.65 16.17
CA LEU A 61 -36.87 0.46 17.48
C LEU A 61 -36.08 1.70 17.97
N GLU A 62 -35.83 2.68 17.12
CA GLU A 62 -35.13 3.94 17.47
C GLU A 62 -35.82 4.67 18.64
N GLU A 63 -37.15 4.53 18.78
CA GLU A 63 -37.88 5.13 19.90
C GLU A 63 -37.84 4.34 21.22
N ALA A 64 -37.49 3.04 21.20
CA ALA A 64 -37.50 2.18 22.40
C ALA A 64 -36.18 2.26 23.17
N ALA A 65 -35.03 2.27 22.47
CA ALA A 65 -33.71 2.45 23.08
C ALA A 65 -33.57 3.78 23.84
N LEU A 66 -34.24 4.84 23.34
CA LEU A 66 -34.23 6.20 23.90
C LEU A 66 -35.10 6.39 25.15
N LYS A 67 -35.95 5.42 25.54
CA LYS A 67 -36.95 5.59 26.62
C LYS A 67 -36.57 4.95 27.95
N ARG A 68 -35.32 4.51 28.14
CA ARG A 68 -34.89 3.85 29.39
C ARG A 68 -34.84 4.84 30.56
N PRO A 69 -35.69 4.67 31.59
CA PRO A 69 -35.77 5.61 32.70
C PRO A 69 -34.56 5.53 33.65
N ASN A 70 -33.82 4.41 33.64
CA ASN A 70 -32.63 4.18 34.45
C ASN A 70 -31.44 3.75 33.58
N ASN A 71 -30.24 4.19 33.95
CA ASN A 71 -28.96 3.87 33.31
C ASN A 71 -28.44 2.43 33.63
N THR A 72 -29.37 1.51 33.89
CA THR A 72 -29.12 0.14 34.37
C THR A 72 -30.24 -0.74 33.85
N ASP A 73 -29.88 -1.79 33.12
CA ASP A 73 -30.76 -2.91 32.84
C ASP A 73 -30.56 -4.01 33.89
N ASN A 74 -31.63 -4.73 34.20
CA ASN A 74 -31.59 -6.01 34.87
C ASN A 74 -31.82 -7.10 33.83
N LEU A 75 -30.87 -8.02 33.71
CA LEU A 75 -30.82 -9.09 32.70
C LEU A 75 -31.16 -10.44 33.33
N LEU A 76 -31.76 -11.33 32.55
CA LEU A 76 -32.04 -12.71 32.94
C LEU A 76 -31.27 -13.66 32.02
N LEU A 77 -30.28 -14.37 32.58
CA LEU A 77 -29.58 -15.45 31.88
C LEU A 77 -30.19 -16.79 32.25
N ILE A 78 -30.78 -17.47 31.28
CA ILE A 78 -31.39 -18.79 31.45
C ILE A 78 -30.44 -19.84 30.88
N LEU A 79 -29.86 -20.66 31.75
CA LEU A 79 -29.01 -21.78 31.35
C LEU A 79 -29.90 -22.99 31.04
N VAL A 80 -29.88 -23.51 29.81
CA VAL A 80 -30.77 -24.59 29.35
C VAL A 80 -30.01 -25.78 28.73
N GLU A 81 -30.26 -26.96 29.29
CA GLU A 81 -29.79 -28.25 28.78
C GLU A 81 -30.95 -29.09 28.23
N PHE A 82 -30.63 -30.15 27.48
CA PHE A 82 -31.60 -30.92 26.71
C PHE A 82 -31.49 -32.42 26.99
N PRO A 83 -32.58 -33.20 26.78
CA PRO A 83 -32.56 -34.65 26.96
C PRO A 83 -31.51 -35.41 26.14
N ASP A 84 -31.13 -34.89 24.96
CA ASP A 84 -30.14 -35.45 24.02
C ASP A 84 -28.82 -34.65 23.96
N ASN A 85 -28.74 -33.51 24.66
CA ASN A 85 -27.55 -32.66 24.73
C ASN A 85 -27.44 -32.01 26.11
N GLN A 86 -26.58 -32.55 26.97
CA GLN A 86 -26.43 -32.08 28.36
C GLN A 86 -25.26 -31.11 28.48
N ALA A 87 -25.43 -30.10 29.33
CA ALA A 87 -24.37 -29.14 29.63
C ALA A 87 -23.25 -29.77 30.47
N ASP A 88 -22.04 -29.25 30.32
CA ASP A 88 -20.92 -29.50 31.25
C ASP A 88 -21.08 -28.62 32.49
N ASP A 89 -22.11 -28.91 33.30
CA ASP A 89 -22.45 -28.16 34.52
C ASP A 89 -21.34 -28.15 35.59
N VAL A 90 -20.32 -28.98 35.42
CA VAL A 90 -19.12 -29.04 36.26
C VAL A 90 -18.12 -27.96 35.88
N ASN A 91 -17.84 -27.79 34.58
CA ASN A 91 -16.87 -26.83 34.08
C ASN A 91 -17.51 -25.48 33.73
N HIS A 92 -18.81 -25.47 33.41
CA HIS A 92 -19.63 -24.29 33.11
C HIS A 92 -20.77 -24.14 34.15
N PRO A 93 -20.46 -24.04 35.46
CA PRO A 93 -21.48 -23.86 36.48
C PRO A 93 -22.12 -22.48 36.39
N GLN A 94 -23.30 -22.31 36.99
CA GLN A 94 -24.01 -21.02 37.10
C GLN A 94 -23.10 -19.85 37.54
N LEU A 95 -22.20 -20.09 38.50
CA LEU A 95 -21.29 -19.05 38.98
C LEU A 95 -20.30 -18.57 37.91
N ALA A 96 -19.88 -19.44 36.98
CA ALA A 96 -18.98 -19.05 35.91
C ALA A 96 -19.66 -18.04 34.96
N TYR A 97 -20.94 -18.24 34.65
CA TYR A 97 -21.74 -17.27 33.87
C TYR A 97 -22.02 -15.99 34.64
N ASP A 98 -22.26 -16.08 35.95
CA ASP A 98 -22.42 -14.89 36.81
C ASP A 98 -21.13 -14.04 36.79
N ASP A 99 -19.97 -14.70 36.89
CA ASP A 99 -18.67 -14.05 36.77
C ASP A 99 -18.43 -13.47 35.37
N LEU A 100 -18.74 -14.23 34.31
CA LEU A 100 -18.58 -13.82 32.90
C LEU A 100 -19.41 -12.57 32.56
N MET A 101 -20.61 -12.44 33.15
CA MET A 101 -21.56 -11.40 32.77
C MET A 101 -21.56 -10.19 33.71
N PHE A 102 -21.46 -10.41 35.02
CA PHE A 102 -21.82 -9.38 36.03
C PHE A 102 -20.72 -9.09 37.06
N SER A 103 -19.54 -9.68 36.93
CA SER A 103 -18.43 -9.41 37.85
C SER A 103 -17.63 -8.15 37.51
N THR A 104 -16.79 -7.72 38.45
CA THR A 104 -15.77 -6.68 38.22
C THR A 104 -14.43 -7.18 38.72
N GLY A 105 -13.41 -7.19 37.86
CA GLY A 105 -12.04 -7.60 38.18
C GLY A 105 -11.86 -9.09 38.50
N VAL A 106 -12.84 -9.94 38.15
CA VAL A 106 -12.75 -11.41 38.32
C VAL A 106 -12.22 -12.05 37.04
N ILE A 107 -12.80 -11.70 35.88
CA ILE A 107 -12.33 -12.14 34.57
C ILE A 107 -11.19 -11.21 34.12
N PRO A 108 -9.95 -11.71 33.91
CA PRO A 108 -8.80 -10.84 33.57
C PRO A 108 -8.95 -10.04 32.28
N THR A 109 -9.81 -10.49 31.38
CA THR A 109 -10.12 -9.86 30.08
C THR A 109 -11.37 -8.99 30.13
N GLY A 110 -12.07 -8.97 31.27
CA GLY A 110 -13.30 -8.21 31.49
C GLY A 110 -14.56 -9.07 31.40
N SER A 111 -15.61 -8.66 32.11
CA SER A 111 -16.97 -9.18 32.01
C SER A 111 -17.85 -8.35 31.05
N LEU A 112 -19.05 -8.82 30.73
CA LEU A 112 -20.04 -8.02 29.98
C LEU A 112 -20.36 -6.68 30.70
N LEU A 113 -20.49 -6.70 32.03
CA LEU A 113 -20.65 -5.47 32.82
C LEU A 113 -19.48 -4.50 32.59
N GLU A 114 -18.24 -4.97 32.66
CA GLU A 114 -17.06 -4.12 32.48
C GLU A 114 -16.97 -3.57 31.06
N TYR A 115 -17.31 -4.39 30.04
CA TYR A 115 -17.41 -3.94 28.65
C TYR A 115 -18.40 -2.78 28.50
N TYR A 116 -19.64 -2.97 28.94
CA TYR A 116 -20.68 -1.95 28.81
C TYR A 116 -20.42 -0.71 29.67
N GLN A 117 -19.73 -0.84 30.80
CA GLN A 117 -19.25 0.30 31.57
C GLN A 117 -18.19 1.09 30.81
N GLU A 118 -17.26 0.42 30.13
CA GLU A 118 -16.20 1.07 29.36
C GLU A 118 -16.77 1.80 28.13
N VAL A 119 -17.51 1.11 27.26
CA VAL A 119 -18.00 1.69 26.00
C VAL A 119 -19.04 2.81 26.19
N SER A 120 -19.70 2.83 27.34
CA SER A 120 -20.68 3.86 27.71
C SER A 120 -20.10 4.99 28.58
N TYR A 121 -18.79 4.98 28.86
CA TYR A 121 -18.13 5.95 29.75
C TYR A 121 -18.74 5.98 31.16
N GLY A 122 -19.16 4.81 31.65
CA GLY A 122 -19.85 4.61 32.93
C GLY A 122 -21.31 5.04 32.93
N ALA A 123 -21.88 5.43 31.78
CA ALA A 123 -23.28 5.81 31.67
C ALA A 123 -24.22 4.61 31.72
N PHE A 124 -23.74 3.39 31.50
CA PHE A 124 -24.53 2.17 31.49
C PHE A 124 -23.85 1.07 32.31
N SER A 125 -24.64 0.34 33.10
CA SER A 125 -24.13 -0.75 33.96
C SER A 125 -25.18 -1.85 34.07
N PRO A 126 -25.13 -2.88 33.23
CA PRO A 126 -26.08 -3.98 33.32
C PRO A 126 -25.86 -4.80 34.59
N THR A 127 -26.94 -5.27 35.18
CA THR A 127 -26.94 -6.23 36.29
C THR A 127 -27.80 -7.41 35.89
N GLY A 128 -27.79 -8.51 36.62
CA GLY A 128 -28.69 -9.60 36.26
C GLY A 128 -28.76 -10.75 37.23
N THR A 129 -29.49 -11.76 36.80
CA THR A 129 -29.68 -13.03 37.48
C THR A 129 -29.39 -14.16 36.51
N VAL A 130 -28.48 -15.06 36.88
CA VAL A 130 -28.24 -16.32 36.16
C VAL A 130 -29.05 -17.43 36.82
N THR A 131 -29.77 -18.25 36.05
CA THR A 131 -30.49 -19.42 36.58
C THR A 131 -29.55 -20.60 36.85
N ALA A 132 -30.00 -21.59 37.61
CA ALA A 132 -29.41 -22.92 37.48
C ALA A 132 -29.73 -23.50 36.09
N TRP A 133 -28.95 -24.49 35.65
CA TRP A 133 -29.28 -25.27 34.45
C TRP A 133 -30.67 -25.89 34.58
N ILE A 134 -31.53 -25.60 33.61
CA ILE A 134 -32.87 -26.18 33.50
C ILE A 134 -32.93 -27.15 32.33
N MET A 135 -33.73 -28.20 32.47
CA MET A 135 -33.95 -29.19 31.42
C MET A 135 -35.11 -28.77 30.53
N ALA A 136 -34.84 -28.58 29.24
CA ALA A 136 -35.87 -28.35 28.23
C ALA A 136 -36.81 -29.58 28.09
N PRO A 137 -38.09 -29.38 27.76
CA PRO A 137 -39.04 -30.48 27.62
C PRO A 137 -38.82 -31.31 26.34
N HIS A 138 -38.13 -30.76 25.35
CA HIS A 138 -37.82 -31.41 24.09
C HIS A 138 -36.30 -31.56 23.86
N PRO A 139 -35.87 -32.53 23.04
CA PRO A 139 -34.47 -32.68 22.62
C PRO A 139 -33.93 -31.41 21.94
N TYR A 140 -32.64 -31.11 22.02
CA TYR A 140 -31.94 -30.03 21.30
C TYR A 140 -32.27 -30.04 19.81
N THR A 141 -32.25 -31.22 19.22
CA THR A 141 -32.60 -31.45 17.80
C THR A 141 -34.04 -31.04 17.42
N TYR A 142 -34.95 -30.92 18.39
CA TYR A 142 -36.30 -30.38 18.16
C TYR A 142 -36.28 -28.87 17.94
N TYR A 143 -35.37 -28.16 18.62
CA TYR A 143 -35.24 -26.71 18.57
C TYR A 143 -34.29 -26.25 17.46
N SER A 144 -33.18 -26.95 17.23
CA SER A 144 -32.28 -26.59 16.12
C SER A 144 -32.90 -26.86 14.74
N ASP A 145 -33.73 -27.91 14.65
CA ASP A 145 -34.55 -28.31 13.48
C ASP A 145 -33.79 -28.35 12.13
N GLY A 146 -32.47 -28.60 12.17
CA GLY A 146 -31.62 -28.59 10.98
C GLY A 146 -31.62 -27.24 10.24
N ASN A 147 -31.92 -26.15 10.96
CA ASN A 147 -31.96 -24.80 10.44
C ASN A 147 -31.51 -23.78 11.49
N TYR A 148 -30.45 -24.11 12.24
CA TYR A 148 -29.78 -23.21 13.17
C TYR A 148 -30.65 -22.65 14.31
N GLY A 149 -31.76 -23.30 14.63
CA GLY A 149 -32.74 -22.74 15.59
C GLY A 149 -33.63 -21.65 15.00
N MET A 150 -33.50 -21.35 13.71
CA MET A 150 -34.25 -20.30 12.99
C MET A 150 -35.37 -20.88 12.11
N GLY A 151 -35.75 -22.14 12.38
CA GLY A 151 -36.83 -22.85 11.70
C GLY A 151 -38.24 -22.33 12.03
N TRP A 152 -39.25 -23.15 11.73
CA TRP A 152 -40.65 -22.79 11.98
C TRP A 152 -41.03 -22.98 13.44
N TYR A 153 -41.58 -21.94 14.08
CA TYR A 153 -42.19 -22.07 15.40
C TYR A 153 -43.27 -23.19 15.42
N PRO A 154 -43.32 -24.05 16.45
CA PRO A 154 -42.53 -23.99 17.69
C PRO A 154 -41.20 -24.77 17.66
N ASN A 155 -40.84 -25.35 16.52
CA ASN A 155 -39.61 -26.13 16.32
C ASN A 155 -38.41 -25.21 16.03
N ASN A 156 -38.16 -24.25 16.91
CA ASN A 156 -37.14 -23.22 16.76
C ASN A 156 -36.78 -22.60 18.12
N SER A 157 -35.85 -21.64 18.15
CA SER A 157 -35.43 -20.96 19.38
C SER A 157 -36.54 -20.14 20.04
N GLN A 158 -37.56 -19.69 19.29
CA GLN A 158 -38.74 -19.04 19.90
C GLN A 158 -39.54 -20.02 20.76
N GLY A 159 -39.71 -21.27 20.28
CA GLY A 159 -40.32 -22.32 21.09
C GLY A 159 -39.48 -22.70 22.30
N LEU A 160 -38.14 -22.66 22.18
CA LEU A 160 -37.24 -22.86 23.32
C LEU A 160 -37.42 -21.77 24.39
N LEU A 161 -37.51 -20.49 23.98
CA LEU A 161 -37.81 -19.39 24.88
C LEU A 161 -39.12 -19.64 25.62
N GLU A 162 -40.19 -19.97 24.89
CA GLU A 162 -41.51 -20.23 25.49
C GLU A 162 -41.46 -21.36 26.52
N ASP A 163 -40.78 -22.46 26.22
CA ASP A 163 -40.63 -23.57 27.16
C ASP A 163 -39.83 -23.17 28.40
N CYS A 164 -38.73 -22.43 28.24
CA CYS A 164 -37.90 -21.94 29.34
C CYS A 164 -38.68 -20.98 30.26
N VAL A 165 -39.41 -20.03 29.67
CA VAL A 165 -40.26 -19.08 30.41
C VAL A 165 -41.35 -19.84 31.17
N ASN A 166 -42.03 -20.80 30.53
CA ASN A 166 -43.06 -21.61 31.19
C ASN A 166 -42.54 -22.41 32.40
N ILE A 167 -41.27 -22.85 32.36
CA ILE A 167 -40.61 -23.53 33.49
C ILE A 167 -40.33 -22.55 34.64
N LEU A 168 -39.89 -21.34 34.33
CA LEU A 168 -39.36 -20.38 35.30
C LEU A 168 -40.42 -19.43 35.87
N ASP A 169 -41.47 -19.11 35.12
CA ASP A 169 -42.57 -18.19 35.47
C ASP A 169 -43.20 -18.45 36.87
N PRO A 170 -43.32 -19.71 37.37
CA PRO A 170 -43.78 -19.94 38.74
C PRO A 170 -42.82 -19.49 39.85
N THR A 171 -41.56 -19.18 39.51
CA THR A 171 -40.45 -18.94 40.47
C THR A 171 -39.69 -17.64 40.25
N ILE A 172 -39.63 -17.13 39.02
CA ILE A 172 -38.99 -15.89 38.64
C ILE A 172 -40.09 -14.87 38.34
N ASN A 173 -39.93 -13.66 38.90
CA ASN A 173 -40.83 -12.54 38.59
C ASN A 173 -40.31 -11.80 37.37
N PHE A 174 -40.92 -12.01 36.21
CA PHE A 174 -40.46 -11.42 34.95
C PHE A 174 -40.63 -9.89 34.89
N ALA A 175 -41.52 -9.31 35.70
CA ALA A 175 -41.67 -7.85 35.78
C ALA A 175 -40.43 -7.14 36.36
N GLN A 176 -39.43 -7.88 36.87
CA GLN A 176 -38.13 -7.33 37.27
C GLN A 176 -37.22 -7.01 36.09
N PHE A 177 -37.52 -7.51 34.90
CA PHE A 177 -36.73 -7.33 33.68
C PHE A 177 -37.45 -6.41 32.67
N ASP A 178 -38.60 -5.85 33.02
CA ASP A 178 -39.24 -4.75 32.29
C ASP A 178 -38.49 -3.45 32.62
N ASN A 179 -37.39 -3.24 31.91
CA ASN A 179 -36.38 -2.22 32.20
C ASN A 179 -36.85 -0.82 31.81
N ASN A 180 -37.77 -0.72 30.84
CA ASN A 180 -38.30 0.55 30.36
C ASN A 180 -39.74 0.86 30.85
N GLY A 181 -40.43 -0.11 31.46
CA GLY A 181 -41.79 0.01 32.00
C GLY A 181 -42.90 -0.05 30.94
N ASP A 182 -42.65 -0.61 29.77
CA ASP A 182 -43.60 -0.73 28.66
C ASP A 182 -44.45 -2.01 28.71
N GLY A 183 -44.19 -2.88 29.68
CA GLY A 183 -44.89 -4.14 29.88
C GLY A 183 -44.21 -5.34 29.21
N TYR A 184 -43.01 -5.16 28.66
CA TYR A 184 -42.18 -6.22 28.11
C TYR A 184 -40.91 -6.44 28.93
N ALA A 185 -40.62 -7.68 29.28
CA ALA A 185 -39.32 -8.05 29.85
C ALA A 185 -38.25 -8.03 28.75
N GLU A 186 -37.22 -7.21 28.92
CA GLU A 186 -36.02 -7.15 28.07
C GLU A 186 -34.82 -7.85 28.72
N GLY A 187 -33.74 -8.01 27.96
CA GLY A 187 -32.49 -8.52 28.51
C GLY A 187 -32.52 -10.00 28.90
N ILE A 188 -33.32 -10.80 28.19
CA ILE A 188 -33.38 -12.25 28.37
C ILE A 188 -32.38 -12.92 27.42
N PHE A 189 -31.49 -13.71 28.01
CA PHE A 189 -30.47 -14.51 27.31
C PHE A 189 -30.77 -15.99 27.56
N LEU A 190 -30.67 -16.80 26.51
CA LEU A 190 -30.72 -18.25 26.60
C LEU A 190 -29.32 -18.79 26.34
N VAL A 191 -28.71 -19.43 27.32
CA VAL A 191 -27.46 -20.16 27.11
C VAL A 191 -27.79 -21.63 26.88
N HIS A 192 -27.66 -22.10 25.65
CA HIS A 192 -27.97 -23.48 25.30
C HIS A 192 -26.75 -24.39 25.45
N ALA A 193 -26.94 -25.62 25.92
CA ALA A 193 -25.87 -26.61 26.01
C ALA A 193 -25.20 -26.86 24.63
N GLY A 194 -23.87 -27.05 24.63
CA GLY A 194 -23.05 -27.30 23.45
C GLY A 194 -22.62 -26.05 22.65
N PRO A 195 -21.88 -26.24 21.53
CA PRO A 195 -21.31 -25.15 20.74
C PRO A 195 -22.30 -24.47 19.80
N GLY A 196 -21.95 -23.25 19.39
CA GLY A 196 -22.76 -22.41 18.50
C GLY A 196 -22.54 -22.70 17.01
N GLY A 197 -23.60 -22.59 16.22
CA GLY A 197 -23.57 -22.76 14.76
C GLY A 197 -22.63 -21.80 14.04
N GLU A 198 -22.35 -20.62 14.61
CA GLU A 198 -21.38 -19.64 14.14
C GLU A 198 -19.93 -20.16 14.16
N GLU A 199 -19.63 -21.15 15.00
CA GLU A 199 -18.34 -21.84 15.05
C GLU A 199 -18.36 -23.20 14.37
N THR A 200 -19.47 -23.96 14.45
CA THR A 200 -19.50 -25.31 13.87
C THR A 200 -19.86 -25.29 12.39
N GLY A 201 -20.66 -24.33 11.96
CA GLY A 201 -21.32 -24.30 10.65
C GLY A 201 -22.28 -25.47 10.43
N ASP A 202 -22.65 -26.23 11.47
CA ASP A 202 -23.60 -27.33 11.36
C ASP A 202 -25.03 -26.80 11.54
N PRO A 203 -25.93 -26.96 10.56
CA PRO A 203 -27.33 -26.55 10.69
C PRO A 203 -28.10 -27.23 11.82
N ASN A 204 -27.56 -28.30 12.42
CA ASN A 204 -28.14 -28.95 13.59
C ASN A 204 -27.72 -28.31 14.93
N ASP A 205 -26.78 -27.36 14.93
CA ASP A 205 -26.45 -26.54 16.08
C ASP A 205 -27.21 -25.21 15.99
N ILE A 206 -27.63 -24.65 17.13
CA ILE A 206 -28.26 -23.34 17.17
C ILE A 206 -27.17 -22.29 16.91
N TRP A 207 -27.43 -21.38 15.97
CA TRP A 207 -26.53 -20.25 15.69
C TRP A 207 -26.93 -19.08 16.58
N SER A 208 -25.96 -18.43 17.23
CA SER A 208 -26.23 -17.31 18.13
C SER A 208 -27.02 -16.18 17.45
N HIS A 209 -28.08 -15.72 18.10
CA HIS A 209 -28.96 -14.71 17.52
C HIS A 209 -29.85 -13.99 18.52
N ALA A 210 -30.30 -12.81 18.12
CA ALA A 210 -31.34 -12.04 18.79
C ALA A 210 -32.64 -12.07 17.98
N TRP A 211 -33.75 -12.38 18.63
CA TRP A 211 -35.06 -12.43 17.99
C TRP A 211 -36.16 -11.93 18.93
N TYR A 212 -37.39 -11.87 18.44
CA TYR A 212 -38.53 -11.37 19.18
C TYR A 212 -39.56 -12.48 19.34
N HIS A 213 -40.04 -12.66 20.56
CA HIS A 213 -41.13 -13.59 20.84
C HIS A 213 -41.86 -13.20 22.11
N GLU A 214 -43.19 -13.06 22.02
CA GLU A 214 -44.03 -12.71 23.17
C GLU A 214 -44.53 -13.96 23.89
N VAL A 215 -44.10 -14.13 25.15
CA VAL A 215 -44.61 -15.15 26.06
C VAL A 215 -45.24 -14.43 27.25
N TYR A 216 -46.54 -14.63 27.46
CA TYR A 216 -47.27 -14.00 28.56
C TYR A 216 -46.92 -14.66 29.89
N THR A 217 -46.43 -13.87 30.84
CA THR A 217 -46.06 -14.33 32.19
C THR A 217 -47.20 -14.14 33.18
N ASN A 218 -47.13 -14.79 34.35
CA ASN A 218 -48.08 -14.57 35.43
C ASN A 218 -47.85 -13.24 36.19
N ASP A 219 -46.77 -12.51 35.85
CA ASP A 219 -46.37 -11.24 36.44
C ASP A 219 -46.93 -10.00 35.72
N PHE A 220 -47.87 -10.19 34.79
CA PHE A 220 -48.49 -9.14 33.97
C PHE A 220 -47.56 -8.41 33.00
N VAL A 221 -46.44 -9.04 32.64
CA VAL A 221 -45.57 -8.63 31.54
C VAL A 221 -45.46 -9.75 30.50
N SER A 222 -45.02 -9.42 29.29
CA SER A 222 -44.67 -10.40 28.26
C SER A 222 -43.16 -10.39 28.01
N THR A 223 -42.58 -11.47 27.51
CA THR A 223 -41.21 -11.38 26.95
C THR A 223 -41.20 -10.53 25.68
N GLY A 224 -40.05 -9.91 25.37
CA GLY A 224 -39.84 -9.13 24.16
C GLY A 224 -38.72 -9.69 23.29
N ARG A 225 -37.70 -8.86 23.05
CA ARG A 225 -36.48 -9.28 22.35
C ARG A 225 -35.63 -10.12 23.32
N TYR A 226 -35.20 -11.29 22.86
CA TYR A 226 -34.30 -12.18 23.57
C TYR A 226 -33.09 -12.47 22.69
N SER A 227 -32.01 -12.94 23.30
CA SER A 227 -30.88 -13.54 22.60
C SER A 227 -30.65 -14.97 23.05
N ILE A 228 -29.96 -15.73 22.20
CA ILE A 228 -29.55 -17.11 22.48
C ILE A 228 -28.09 -17.28 22.07
N GLU A 229 -27.31 -17.89 22.95
CA GLU A 229 -25.86 -18.05 22.86
C GLU A 229 -25.46 -19.47 23.30
N PRO A 230 -24.32 -20.00 22.84
CA PRO A 230 -23.86 -21.32 23.22
C PRO A 230 -23.27 -21.33 24.62
N GLU A 231 -23.17 -22.54 25.18
CA GLU A 231 -22.46 -22.82 26.42
C GLU A 231 -20.94 -22.75 26.24
N GLU A 232 -20.47 -23.26 25.10
CA GLU A 232 -19.06 -23.58 24.88
C GLU A 232 -18.60 -23.24 23.48
N LEU A 233 -17.30 -23.07 23.33
CA LEU A 233 -16.59 -22.99 22.07
C LEU A 233 -16.54 -24.35 21.39
N LEU A 234 -16.23 -24.33 20.10
CA LEU A 234 -15.83 -25.55 19.40
C LEU A 234 -14.54 -26.12 20.05
N GLY A 235 -14.70 -27.16 20.87
CA GLY A 235 -13.62 -27.76 21.66
C GLY A 235 -13.95 -27.93 23.15
N GLY A 236 -15.08 -27.40 23.61
CA GLY A 236 -15.64 -27.69 24.94
C GLY A 236 -15.17 -26.77 26.07
N ALA A 237 -14.51 -25.66 25.75
CA ALA A 237 -14.21 -24.60 26.71
C ALA A 237 -15.39 -23.62 26.77
N MET A 238 -15.62 -22.98 27.92
CA MET A 238 -16.70 -22.00 28.07
C MET A 238 -16.60 -20.88 27.03
N ILE A 239 -17.75 -20.48 26.47
CA ILE A 239 -17.86 -19.38 25.52
C ILE A 239 -17.32 -18.06 26.10
N GLU A 240 -16.71 -17.20 25.28
CA GLU A 240 -16.24 -15.89 25.71
C GLU A 240 -17.28 -14.76 25.55
N ILE A 241 -17.01 -13.58 26.14
CA ILE A 241 -17.98 -12.48 26.23
C ILE A 241 -18.38 -11.84 24.89
N GLY A 242 -17.60 -12.03 23.82
CA GLY A 242 -17.79 -11.35 22.54
C GLY A 242 -19.18 -11.57 21.93
N VAL A 243 -19.64 -12.82 21.92
CA VAL A 243 -20.98 -13.20 21.43
C VAL A 243 -22.07 -12.54 22.27
N PHE A 244 -21.96 -12.63 23.60
CA PHE A 244 -22.91 -11.98 24.52
C PHE A 244 -22.97 -10.46 24.32
N CYS A 245 -21.83 -9.81 24.12
CA CYS A 245 -21.80 -8.36 23.91
C CYS A 245 -22.48 -7.97 22.58
N HIS A 246 -22.22 -8.70 21.50
CA HIS A 246 -22.84 -8.46 20.20
C HIS A 246 -24.36 -8.63 20.26
N GLU A 247 -24.82 -9.77 20.78
CA GLU A 247 -26.24 -10.08 20.86
C GLU A 247 -26.99 -9.15 21.81
N TYR A 248 -26.34 -8.75 22.91
CA TYR A 248 -26.92 -7.74 23.77
C TYR A 248 -27.05 -6.40 23.04
N GLY A 249 -26.11 -6.02 22.16
CA GLY A 249 -26.25 -4.89 21.24
C GLY A 249 -27.56 -4.91 20.46
N HIS A 250 -27.98 -6.06 19.95
CA HIS A 250 -29.28 -6.21 19.29
C HIS A 250 -30.46 -6.10 20.26
N VAL A 251 -30.37 -6.69 21.46
CA VAL A 251 -31.39 -6.49 22.51
C VAL A 251 -31.52 -5.00 22.87
N LEU A 252 -30.43 -4.25 22.81
CA LEU A 252 -30.40 -2.78 22.98
C LEU A 252 -30.97 -2.01 21.78
N GLY A 253 -31.13 -2.65 20.62
CA GLY A 253 -31.73 -2.08 19.42
C GLY A 253 -30.75 -1.71 18.31
N LEU A 254 -29.48 -2.12 18.42
CA LEU A 254 -28.47 -1.85 17.39
C LEU A 254 -28.58 -2.82 16.20
N PRO A 255 -28.27 -2.37 14.97
CA PRO A 255 -28.22 -3.22 13.79
C PRO A 255 -26.88 -3.94 13.65
N ASP A 256 -26.84 -4.95 12.78
CA ASP A 256 -25.60 -5.50 12.24
C ASP A 256 -24.89 -4.49 11.33
N LEU A 257 -23.57 -4.41 11.47
CA LEU A 257 -22.67 -3.58 10.66
C LEU A 257 -21.67 -4.40 9.81
N TYR A 258 -21.72 -5.73 9.91
CA TYR A 258 -21.14 -6.60 8.89
C TYR A 258 -22.18 -6.89 7.79
N ASP A 259 -21.74 -7.36 6.64
CA ASP A 259 -22.67 -7.75 5.59
C ASP A 259 -23.25 -9.16 5.85
N THR A 260 -24.55 -9.18 6.15
CA THR A 260 -25.29 -10.38 6.54
C THR A 260 -25.52 -11.37 5.40
N ASP A 261 -25.35 -10.96 4.14
CA ASP A 261 -25.43 -11.91 3.01
C ASP A 261 -24.07 -12.57 2.69
N GLY A 262 -23.01 -12.04 3.29
CA GLY A 262 -21.65 -12.60 3.30
C GLY A 262 -20.80 -12.23 2.09
N THR A 263 -21.15 -11.18 1.34
CA THR A 263 -20.33 -10.67 0.23
C THR A 263 -19.24 -9.69 0.67
N SER A 264 -19.31 -9.13 1.88
CA SER A 264 -18.23 -8.33 2.47
C SER A 264 -18.11 -8.49 3.99
N GLU A 265 -17.11 -7.86 4.61
CA GLU A 265 -16.96 -7.82 6.08
C GLU A 265 -17.64 -6.59 6.71
N GLY A 266 -18.32 -5.77 5.88
CA GLY A 266 -18.92 -4.51 6.30
C GLY A 266 -17.85 -3.56 6.85
N ILE A 267 -17.90 -3.25 8.15
CA ILE A 267 -16.88 -2.41 8.82
C ILE A 267 -15.84 -3.21 9.63
N GLY A 268 -15.76 -4.52 9.41
CA GLY A 268 -14.70 -5.36 9.95
C GLY A 268 -14.61 -5.39 11.49
N VAL A 269 -13.40 -5.49 12.01
CA VAL A 269 -13.13 -5.55 13.47
C VAL A 269 -13.31 -4.21 14.17
N TYR A 270 -13.57 -3.11 13.45
CA TYR A 270 -13.62 -1.78 14.03
C TYR A 270 -14.90 -1.47 14.80
N CYS A 271 -15.87 -2.39 14.84
CA CYS A 271 -17.07 -2.26 15.66
C CYS A 271 -17.56 -3.60 16.21
N LEU A 272 -18.04 -3.60 17.46
CA LEU A 272 -18.74 -4.72 18.09
C LEU A 272 -19.87 -5.31 17.22
N MET A 273 -20.64 -4.43 16.56
CA MET A 273 -21.78 -4.84 15.74
C MET A 273 -21.38 -5.42 14.38
N ALA A 274 -20.08 -5.57 14.13
CA ALA A 274 -19.49 -6.23 12.98
C ALA A 274 -18.58 -7.38 13.45
N ALA A 275 -17.44 -7.61 12.79
CA ALA A 275 -16.50 -8.65 13.20
C ALA A 275 -15.78 -8.36 14.52
N GLY A 276 -15.93 -7.16 15.09
CA GLY A 276 -15.31 -6.76 16.35
C GLY A 276 -15.75 -7.59 17.56
N SER A 277 -16.87 -8.31 17.47
CA SER A 277 -17.30 -9.30 18.47
C SER A 277 -16.33 -10.49 18.60
N TRP A 278 -15.54 -10.79 17.56
CA TRP A 278 -14.45 -11.78 17.59
C TRP A 278 -13.09 -11.18 18.02
N GLY A 279 -13.07 -9.89 18.35
CA GLY A 279 -11.88 -9.14 18.71
C GLY A 279 -11.12 -8.55 17.53
N ALA A 280 -10.13 -7.69 17.81
CA ALA A 280 -9.32 -7.00 16.79
C ALA A 280 -8.23 -7.86 16.12
N LEU A 281 -7.82 -8.96 16.76
CA LEU A 281 -6.91 -9.95 16.17
C LEU A 281 -7.68 -11.28 16.00
N PRO A 282 -7.18 -12.17 15.15
CA PRO A 282 -7.62 -13.55 15.18
C PRO A 282 -7.55 -14.14 16.59
N GLY A 283 -8.61 -14.80 17.04
CA GLY A 283 -8.51 -15.62 18.23
C GLY A 283 -8.76 -14.94 19.58
N ASN A 284 -9.35 -13.74 19.64
CA ASN A 284 -9.55 -13.01 20.91
C ASN A 284 -10.97 -12.47 21.23
N PRO A 285 -12.06 -13.26 21.09
CA PRO A 285 -13.41 -12.88 21.48
C PRO A 285 -13.57 -12.59 22.98
N GLU A 286 -12.59 -12.95 23.83
CA GLU A 286 -12.49 -12.47 25.21
C GLU A 286 -12.30 -10.94 25.34
N ARG A 287 -11.93 -10.26 24.25
CA ARG A 287 -11.73 -8.81 24.16
C ARG A 287 -12.41 -8.27 22.88
N PRO A 288 -13.74 -8.17 22.86
CA PRO A 288 -14.46 -7.59 21.72
C PRO A 288 -14.12 -6.11 21.59
N THR A 289 -14.10 -5.57 20.36
CA THR A 289 -13.76 -4.15 20.15
C THR A 289 -14.91 -3.23 20.58
N HIS A 290 -14.60 -1.95 20.78
CA HIS A 290 -15.58 -0.92 21.05
C HIS A 290 -16.61 -0.81 19.93
N MET A 291 -17.83 -0.44 20.31
CA MET A 291 -18.81 0.13 19.38
C MET A 291 -18.21 1.36 18.67
N CYS A 292 -18.38 1.46 17.35
CA CYS A 292 -18.01 2.64 16.57
C CYS A 292 -18.83 3.88 17.01
N ALA A 293 -18.34 5.08 16.65
CA ALA A 293 -19.01 6.34 16.96
C ALA A 293 -20.52 6.31 16.69
N GLU A 294 -20.93 5.83 15.51
CA GLU A 294 -22.32 5.80 15.10
C GLU A 294 -23.21 4.97 16.06
N MET A 295 -22.73 3.83 16.53
CA MET A 295 -23.47 3.02 17.51
C MET A 295 -23.53 3.70 18.88
N LYS A 296 -22.45 4.35 19.32
CA LYS A 296 -22.45 5.13 20.58
C LYS A 296 -23.38 6.35 20.52
N LEU A 297 -23.52 6.97 19.35
CA LEU A 297 -24.47 8.06 19.09
C LEU A 297 -25.92 7.56 19.21
N ARG A 298 -26.25 6.43 18.58
CA ARG A 298 -27.57 5.79 18.68
C ARG A 298 -27.95 5.42 20.11
N MET A 299 -26.97 4.97 20.91
CA MET A 299 -27.18 4.67 22.32
C MET A 299 -27.27 5.91 23.22
N GLY A 300 -26.96 7.09 22.70
CA GLY A 300 -26.90 8.33 23.48
C GLY A 300 -25.72 8.38 24.45
N TRP A 301 -24.69 7.53 24.27
CA TRP A 301 -23.47 7.53 25.08
C TRP A 301 -22.44 8.53 24.60
N MET A 302 -22.62 9.04 23.38
CA MET A 302 -21.80 10.07 22.76
C MET A 302 -22.71 11.07 22.05
N THR A 303 -22.31 12.35 22.02
CA THR A 303 -22.99 13.40 21.24
C THR A 303 -21.98 14.01 20.28
N PRO A 304 -22.27 14.10 18.97
CA PRO A 304 -21.32 14.61 18.01
C PRO A 304 -21.14 16.12 18.15
N ILE A 305 -19.93 16.60 17.85
CA ILE A 305 -19.63 18.01 17.67
C ILE A 305 -19.80 18.33 16.18
N ASP A 306 -20.84 19.08 15.82
CA ASP A 306 -21.07 19.50 14.44
C ASP A 306 -20.00 20.50 13.97
N VAL A 307 -19.28 20.14 12.92
CA VAL A 307 -18.27 20.97 12.27
C VAL A 307 -18.98 21.93 11.32
N THR A 308 -18.95 23.22 11.64
CA THR A 308 -19.66 24.27 10.87
C THR A 308 -18.73 25.34 10.31
N ALA A 309 -17.45 25.24 10.62
CA ALA A 309 -16.37 26.09 10.15
C ALA A 309 -15.04 25.33 10.31
N ASN A 310 -14.01 25.76 9.60
CA ASN A 310 -12.69 25.15 9.65
C ASN A 310 -12.14 25.11 11.09
N MET A 311 -11.53 23.98 11.46
CA MET A 311 -10.85 23.77 12.73
C MET A 311 -9.42 23.34 12.44
N ILE A 312 -8.46 24.21 12.70
CA ILE A 312 -7.04 24.01 12.39
C ILE A 312 -6.28 23.65 13.68
N GLY A 313 -5.41 22.63 13.60
CA GLY A 313 -4.65 22.11 14.73
C GLY A 313 -5.54 21.51 15.82
N LEU A 314 -6.61 20.83 15.42
CA LEU A 314 -7.57 20.20 16.31
C LEU A 314 -6.96 18.96 16.94
N VAL A 315 -6.92 18.91 18.28
CA VAL A 315 -6.54 17.71 19.03
C VAL A 315 -7.80 16.97 19.46
N ILE A 316 -7.99 15.75 18.95
CA ILE A 316 -9.10 14.86 19.29
C ILE A 316 -8.59 13.77 20.25
N PRO A 317 -9.15 13.64 21.47
CA PRO A 317 -8.76 12.60 22.41
C PRO A 317 -9.36 11.24 22.04
N PRO A 318 -8.78 10.13 22.53
CA PRO A 318 -9.27 8.79 22.23
C PRO A 318 -10.72 8.57 22.65
N ALA A 319 -11.54 8.16 21.68
CA ALA A 319 -12.95 7.82 21.85
C ALA A 319 -13.16 6.59 22.75
N VAL A 320 -12.10 5.87 23.09
CA VAL A 320 -12.13 4.80 24.10
C VAL A 320 -12.31 5.36 25.51
N THR A 321 -11.76 6.55 25.80
CA THR A 321 -11.76 7.14 27.15
C THR A 321 -12.57 8.42 27.26
N SER A 322 -12.86 9.07 26.13
CA SER A 322 -13.55 10.35 26.06
C SER A 322 -14.73 10.28 25.07
N PRO A 323 -15.95 10.71 25.43
CA PRO A 323 -17.11 10.70 24.52
C PRO A 323 -17.05 11.83 23.50
N VAL A 324 -16.01 11.86 22.65
CA VAL A 324 -15.76 12.90 21.66
C VAL A 324 -15.73 12.29 20.25
N CYS A 325 -16.61 12.77 19.38
CA CYS A 325 -16.48 12.63 17.93
C CYS A 325 -16.93 13.92 17.25
N TYR A 326 -16.49 14.12 16.01
CA TYR A 326 -16.87 15.26 15.19
C TYR A 326 -17.74 14.78 14.04
N ARG A 327 -18.77 15.54 13.70
CA ARG A 327 -19.67 15.25 12.58
C ARG A 327 -19.56 16.33 11.52
N ILE A 328 -19.31 15.91 10.29
CA ILE A 328 -19.21 16.78 9.12
C ILE A 328 -20.37 16.45 8.19
N HIS A 329 -21.32 17.38 8.05
CA HIS A 329 -22.50 17.16 7.23
C HIS A 329 -22.20 17.33 5.75
N HIS A 330 -22.79 16.47 4.93
CA HIS A 330 -22.84 16.73 3.50
C HIS A 330 -23.70 18.00 3.24
N PRO A 331 -23.23 18.97 2.42
CA PRO A 331 -23.93 20.23 2.22
C PRO A 331 -25.30 20.09 1.55
N ILE A 332 -25.54 18.97 0.85
CA ILE A 332 -26.75 18.73 0.06
C ILE A 332 -27.63 17.62 0.67
N SER A 333 -27.04 16.64 1.36
CA SER A 333 -27.73 15.45 1.86
C SER A 333 -27.77 15.48 3.40
N PRO A 334 -28.91 15.83 4.03
CA PRO A 334 -28.98 15.98 5.49
C PRO A 334 -28.92 14.64 6.25
N HIS A 335 -28.91 13.52 5.54
CA HIS A 335 -28.87 12.16 6.08
C HIS A 335 -27.50 11.49 5.90
N GLU A 336 -26.57 12.19 5.25
CA GLU A 336 -25.26 11.67 4.88
C GLU A 336 -24.17 12.58 5.46
N TYR A 337 -23.21 11.99 6.16
CA TYR A 337 -22.20 12.72 6.89
C TYR A 337 -20.99 11.85 7.19
N PHE A 338 -19.87 12.50 7.49
CA PHE A 338 -18.70 11.85 8.05
C PHE A 338 -18.68 11.99 9.58
N LEU A 339 -18.36 10.91 10.30
CA LEU A 339 -18.00 10.96 11.72
C LEU A 339 -16.50 10.72 11.87
N VAL A 340 -15.85 11.52 12.70
CA VAL A 340 -14.41 11.45 12.94
C VAL A 340 -14.17 11.16 14.42
N GLU A 341 -13.50 10.04 14.72
CA GLU A 341 -13.13 9.64 16.09
C GLU A 341 -11.71 9.07 16.16
N ASP A 342 -11.05 9.23 17.31
CA ASP A 342 -9.73 8.63 17.59
C ASP A 342 -9.91 7.25 18.26
N ARG A 343 -9.38 6.20 17.62
CA ARG A 343 -9.38 4.81 18.07
C ARG A 343 -7.98 4.39 18.56
N ALA A 344 -7.71 4.66 19.82
CA ALA A 344 -6.46 4.24 20.48
C ALA A 344 -6.53 2.84 21.11
N LYS A 345 -5.37 2.20 21.26
CA LYS A 345 -5.20 0.85 21.85
C LYS A 345 -5.32 0.85 23.37
N ILE A 346 -6.52 1.15 23.88
CA ILE A 346 -6.83 1.23 25.31
C ILE A 346 -7.96 0.24 25.62
N GLY A 347 -7.92 -0.37 26.81
CA GLY A 347 -9.03 -1.19 27.32
C GLY A 347 -9.40 -2.35 26.37
N PHE A 348 -10.65 -2.42 25.96
CA PHE A 348 -11.14 -3.44 25.03
C PHE A 348 -10.60 -3.30 23.60
N ASP A 349 -10.23 -2.08 23.18
CA ASP A 349 -9.55 -1.82 21.88
C ASP A 349 -8.03 -2.06 21.92
N SER A 350 -7.48 -2.55 23.06
CA SER A 350 -6.04 -2.79 23.26
C SER A 350 -5.32 -3.66 22.21
N LEU A 351 -6.08 -4.43 21.42
CA LEU A 351 -5.55 -5.38 20.46
C LEU A 351 -5.65 -4.90 19.00
N PHE A 352 -6.02 -3.64 18.71
CA PHE A 352 -5.96 -3.15 17.33
C PHE A 352 -4.59 -3.36 16.68
N ARG A 353 -4.62 -3.74 15.39
CA ARG A 353 -3.45 -3.79 14.52
C ARG A 353 -2.90 -2.37 14.33
N GLY A 354 -1.59 -2.27 14.11
CA GLY A 354 -0.91 -0.97 14.10
C GLY A 354 -0.92 -0.27 15.47
N ASP A 355 -0.88 1.05 15.47
CA ASP A 355 -0.84 1.90 16.67
C ASP A 355 -2.22 2.48 17.07
N GLY A 356 -3.29 2.02 16.41
CA GLY A 356 -4.58 2.72 16.41
C GLY A 356 -4.55 3.91 15.46
N GLY A 357 -5.57 4.77 15.51
CA GLY A 357 -5.61 5.97 14.67
C GLY A 357 -6.99 6.58 14.56
N LEU A 358 -7.11 7.55 13.66
CA LEU A 358 -8.34 8.24 13.34
C LEU A 358 -9.22 7.36 12.44
N ALA A 359 -10.43 7.04 12.91
CA ALA A 359 -11.47 6.44 12.09
C ALA A 359 -12.32 7.55 11.46
N ILE A 360 -12.47 7.49 10.14
CA ILE A 360 -13.39 8.34 9.37
C ILE A 360 -14.53 7.44 8.89
N TRP A 361 -15.71 7.63 9.48
CA TRP A 361 -16.91 6.87 9.14
C TRP A 361 -17.77 7.64 8.15
N HIS A 362 -18.10 7.04 7.01
CA HIS A 362 -19.13 7.56 6.10
C HIS A 362 -20.47 6.93 6.47
N VAL A 363 -21.42 7.76 6.89
CA VAL A 363 -22.75 7.34 7.35
C VAL A 363 -23.81 7.87 6.41
N ASP A 364 -24.73 7.01 5.95
CA ASP A 364 -25.97 7.42 5.28
C ASP A 364 -27.21 6.77 5.92
N GLU A 365 -28.03 7.59 6.58
CA GLU A 365 -29.29 7.19 7.22
C GLU A 365 -30.37 6.65 6.24
N ASN A 366 -30.11 6.58 4.94
CA ASN A 366 -30.93 5.89 3.95
C ASN A 366 -30.34 4.59 3.40
N GLY A 367 -29.03 4.34 3.59
CA GLY A 367 -28.33 3.13 3.11
C GLY A 367 -28.67 1.85 3.88
N TRP A 368 -28.23 0.69 3.37
CA TRP A 368 -28.40 -0.62 4.01
C TRP A 368 -27.04 -1.29 4.08
N GLN A 369 -26.64 -1.84 5.23
CA GLN A 369 -25.28 -2.36 5.37
C GLN A 369 -24.91 -3.46 4.36
N GLN A 370 -25.90 -4.23 3.94
CA GLN A 370 -25.85 -5.32 2.97
C GLN A 370 -26.14 -4.86 1.52
N ASP A 371 -26.05 -3.55 1.26
CA ASP A 371 -26.01 -2.98 -0.08
C ASP A 371 -24.62 -2.38 -0.29
N GLU A 372 -23.75 -3.11 -0.99
CA GLU A 372 -22.35 -2.71 -1.21
C GLU A 372 -22.24 -1.39 -1.99
N SER A 373 -23.31 -1.01 -2.69
CA SER A 373 -23.40 0.24 -3.44
C SER A 373 -23.94 1.41 -2.61
N HIS A 374 -24.56 1.14 -1.46
CA HIS A 374 -25.16 2.16 -0.60
C HIS A 374 -25.28 1.69 0.87
N ARG A 375 -24.14 1.61 1.56
CA ARG A 375 -24.08 1.10 2.94
C ARG A 375 -24.66 2.07 3.96
N TYR A 376 -25.01 1.53 5.12
CA TYR A 376 -25.42 2.36 6.25
C TYR A 376 -24.22 3.07 6.89
N VAL A 377 -23.15 2.31 7.16
CA VAL A 377 -21.87 2.82 7.69
C VAL A 377 -20.72 2.16 6.93
N THR A 378 -19.75 2.97 6.52
CA THR A 378 -18.50 2.53 5.90
C THR A 378 -17.32 3.12 6.66
N LEU A 379 -16.22 2.38 6.77
CA LEU A 379 -14.94 2.92 7.20
C LEU A 379 -14.18 3.37 5.96
N GLU A 380 -13.84 4.65 5.88
CA GLU A 380 -12.92 5.13 4.85
C GLU A 380 -11.52 4.59 5.18
N GLN A 381 -11.08 3.53 4.51
CA GLN A 381 -9.79 2.87 4.81
C GLN A 381 -8.63 3.73 4.31
N ALA A 382 -7.71 4.12 5.20
CA ALA A 382 -6.65 5.07 4.88
C ALA A 382 -5.68 4.62 3.78
N ASP A 383 -5.56 3.33 3.54
CA ASP A 383 -4.72 2.77 2.47
C ASP A 383 -5.39 2.77 1.08
N GLY A 384 -6.70 3.01 1.01
CA GLY A 384 -7.47 2.93 -0.22
C GLY A 384 -7.56 1.53 -0.82
N SER A 385 -7.31 0.48 -0.02
CA SER A 385 -7.39 -0.92 -0.45
C SER A 385 -8.83 -1.40 -0.58
N PHE A 386 -9.78 -0.82 0.16
CA PHE A 386 -11.20 -1.22 0.16
C PHE A 386 -11.39 -2.73 0.34
N ASP A 387 -10.59 -3.37 1.20
CA ASP A 387 -10.60 -4.83 1.32
C ASP A 387 -11.68 -5.34 2.28
N LEU A 388 -12.14 -4.52 3.23
CA LEU A 388 -13.35 -4.77 4.00
C LEU A 388 -14.58 -4.95 3.09
N GLU A 389 -14.60 -4.27 1.94
CA GLU A 389 -15.67 -4.29 0.94
C GLU A 389 -15.48 -5.33 -0.16
N LYS A 390 -14.28 -5.87 -0.34
CA LYS A 390 -13.97 -6.78 -1.46
C LYS A 390 -14.30 -8.23 -1.11
N ASP A 391 -15.32 -8.75 -1.77
CA ASP A 391 -15.52 -10.20 -1.96
C ASP A 391 -14.31 -10.76 -2.74
N TYR A 392 -13.49 -11.62 -2.12
CA TYR A 392 -12.66 -12.55 -2.88
C TYR A 392 -13.55 -13.65 -3.50
N GLY A 393 -14.42 -13.24 -4.42
CA GLY A 393 -15.14 -14.04 -5.39
C GLY A 393 -15.98 -15.18 -4.84
N GLY A 394 -17.31 -15.03 -4.95
CA GLY A 394 -18.27 -16.12 -4.93
C GLY A 394 -17.74 -17.46 -5.50
N GLY A 395 -17.53 -18.42 -4.60
CA GLY A 395 -17.29 -19.83 -4.91
C GLY A 395 -16.12 -20.45 -4.16
N ASN A 396 -16.40 -21.08 -3.00
CA ASN A 396 -15.65 -22.18 -2.36
C ASN A 396 -14.11 -22.12 -2.25
N ARG A 397 -13.44 -20.99 -2.51
CA ARG A 397 -11.96 -20.93 -2.56
C ARG A 397 -11.38 -19.57 -2.16
N HIS A 398 -11.76 -19.01 -1.02
CA HIS A 398 -10.80 -18.41 -0.08
C HIS A 398 -11.53 -18.01 1.22
N PRO A 399 -10.93 -18.20 2.40
CA PRO A 399 -11.42 -17.58 3.63
C PRO A 399 -11.48 -16.06 3.48
N ARG A 400 -12.43 -15.41 4.15
CA ARG A 400 -12.51 -13.94 4.26
C ARG A 400 -11.18 -13.45 4.86
N THR A 401 -10.29 -12.89 4.04
CA THR A 401 -8.87 -12.78 4.40
C THR A 401 -8.49 -11.42 5.01
N ASN A 402 -9.36 -10.40 4.94
CA ASN A 402 -9.12 -9.15 5.64
C ASN A 402 -10.38 -8.65 6.37
N ARG A 403 -10.35 -8.70 7.71
CA ARG A 403 -11.36 -8.10 8.60
C ARG A 403 -10.91 -6.76 9.17
N GLY A 404 -9.77 -6.27 8.71
CA GLY A 404 -9.13 -5.03 9.11
C GLY A 404 -7.64 -5.23 9.39
N ASP A 405 -6.84 -4.24 9.01
CA ASP A 405 -5.40 -4.23 9.17
C ASP A 405 -4.83 -2.88 9.65
N ALA A 406 -3.50 -2.76 9.67
CA ALA A 406 -2.86 -1.56 10.22
C ALA A 406 -2.97 -0.33 9.29
N GLY A 407 -3.41 -0.49 8.04
CA GLY A 407 -3.59 0.54 7.02
C GLY A 407 -4.97 1.18 6.98
N ASP A 408 -5.97 0.65 7.70
CA ASP A 408 -7.35 1.18 7.59
C ASP A 408 -7.57 2.50 8.32
N LEU A 409 -6.94 2.71 9.48
CA LEU A 409 -7.08 3.93 10.27
C LEU A 409 -6.05 4.97 9.85
N TYR A 410 -6.38 6.27 9.92
CA TYR A 410 -5.46 7.35 9.57
C TYR A 410 -4.56 7.76 10.76
N PRO A 411 -3.27 8.06 10.58
CA PRO A 411 -2.51 7.85 9.36
C PRO A 411 -2.07 6.40 9.16
N GLY A 412 -2.19 5.58 10.21
CA GLY A 412 -1.97 4.12 10.15
C GLY A 412 -0.57 3.73 9.70
N ALA A 413 -0.44 2.49 9.24
CA ALA A 413 0.81 1.94 8.71
C ALA A 413 1.20 2.56 7.35
N THR A 414 0.25 3.15 6.63
CA THR A 414 0.51 3.82 5.33
C THR A 414 1.04 5.24 5.49
N GLY A 415 0.91 5.83 6.68
CA GLY A 415 1.27 7.23 6.90
C GLY A 415 0.37 8.21 6.14
N ASN A 416 -0.84 7.79 5.73
CA ASN A 416 -1.76 8.65 5.00
C ASN A 416 -2.34 9.71 5.94
N ASP A 417 -1.89 10.95 5.82
CA ASP A 417 -2.31 12.06 6.68
C ASP A 417 -3.45 12.89 6.09
N TYR A 418 -4.13 12.38 5.05
CA TYR A 418 -4.99 13.19 4.19
C TYR A 418 -6.22 12.46 3.62
N PHE A 419 -7.39 13.08 3.77
CA PHE A 419 -8.68 12.65 3.21
C PHE A 419 -9.43 13.84 2.61
N SER A 420 -9.80 13.77 1.34
CA SER A 420 -10.51 14.83 0.59
C SER A 420 -11.25 14.25 -0.60
N PHE A 421 -11.86 15.10 -1.43
CA PHE A 421 -12.51 14.65 -2.66
C PHE A 421 -11.53 14.08 -3.71
N SER A 422 -10.23 14.38 -3.61
CA SER A 422 -9.20 13.96 -4.56
C SER A 422 -8.31 12.83 -4.03
N SER A 423 -8.50 12.38 -2.78
CA SER A 423 -7.79 11.25 -2.21
C SER A 423 -8.42 9.90 -2.61
N ASN A 424 -7.76 8.81 -2.22
CA ASN A 424 -8.32 7.47 -2.31
C ASN A 424 -8.17 6.81 -0.93
N PRO A 425 -9.26 6.59 -0.18
CA PRO A 425 -10.65 6.88 -0.52
C PRO A 425 -10.93 8.38 -0.60
N ASN A 426 -12.03 8.75 -1.27
CA ASN A 426 -12.42 10.14 -1.49
C ASN A 426 -13.63 10.52 -0.62
N SER A 427 -13.84 11.81 -0.43
CA SER A 427 -14.97 12.36 0.31
C SER A 427 -16.25 12.54 -0.52
N PHE A 428 -16.46 11.77 -1.59
CA PHE A 428 -17.71 11.88 -2.36
C PHE A 428 -18.89 11.28 -1.60
N ASP A 429 -20.07 11.86 -1.82
CA ASP A 429 -21.32 11.25 -1.41
C ASP A 429 -21.67 10.06 -2.32
N TYR A 430 -22.65 9.23 -1.91
CA TYR A 430 -23.11 8.09 -2.72
C TYR A 430 -23.68 8.48 -4.09
N ASN A 431 -23.97 9.77 -4.33
CA ASN A 431 -24.42 10.30 -5.62
C ASN A 431 -23.27 10.80 -6.51
N ASN A 432 -22.00 10.62 -6.08
CA ASN A 432 -20.79 11.15 -6.73
C ASN A 432 -20.80 12.67 -6.90
N THR A 433 -21.42 13.38 -5.95
CA THR A 433 -21.29 14.83 -5.87
C THR A 433 -20.02 15.18 -5.10
N THR A 434 -19.26 16.13 -5.65
CA THR A 434 -17.98 16.58 -5.12
C THR A 434 -18.25 17.37 -3.84
N ASP A 435 -17.93 16.78 -2.68
CA ASP A 435 -17.92 17.49 -1.41
C ASP A 435 -16.58 18.22 -1.21
N ILE A 436 -16.57 19.23 -0.34
CA ILE A 436 -15.39 20.06 -0.04
C ILE A 436 -14.87 19.74 1.37
N VAL A 437 -15.20 18.56 1.89
CA VAL A 437 -14.66 18.07 3.15
C VAL A 437 -13.21 17.68 2.91
N THR A 438 -12.32 18.31 3.67
CA THR A 438 -10.92 17.92 3.72
C THR A 438 -10.51 17.71 5.18
N ILE A 439 -9.93 16.56 5.46
CA ILE A 439 -9.27 16.23 6.71
C ILE A 439 -7.79 16.10 6.38
N ALA A 440 -6.97 16.96 6.96
CA ALA A 440 -5.55 17.07 6.62
C ALA A 440 -4.69 17.09 7.88
N SER A 441 -3.37 16.99 7.69
CA SER A 441 -2.39 17.07 8.78
C SER A 441 -2.67 16.02 9.86
N ILE A 442 -3.18 14.85 9.48
CA ILE A 442 -3.57 13.80 10.43
C ILE A 442 -2.31 13.15 10.98
N GLU A 443 -1.99 13.40 12.25
CA GLU A 443 -0.80 12.86 12.89
C GLU A 443 -1.06 12.44 14.35
N TYR A 444 -0.26 11.48 14.82
CA TYR A 444 -0.25 11.11 16.23
C TYR A 444 0.31 12.25 17.08
N TYR A 445 -0.43 12.65 18.11
CA TYR A 445 -0.06 13.74 19.03
C TYR A 445 -0.20 13.29 20.48
N ALA A 446 0.92 12.82 21.05
CA ALA A 446 0.97 12.17 22.37
C ALA A 446 -0.02 10.99 22.44
N ASP A 447 -1.02 11.03 23.33
CA ASP A 447 -2.05 10.00 23.48
C ASP A 447 -3.34 10.39 22.74
N SER A 448 -3.27 11.15 21.65
CA SER A 448 -4.41 11.73 20.92
C SER A 448 -4.06 11.92 19.44
N MET A 449 -5.04 12.32 18.62
CA MET A 449 -4.83 12.68 17.21
C MET A 449 -4.84 14.19 17.02
N LEU A 450 -3.90 14.73 16.23
CA LEU A 450 -3.90 16.10 15.73
C LEU A 450 -4.29 16.08 14.25
N LEU A 451 -5.17 17.02 13.85
CA LEU A 451 -5.62 17.15 12.47
C LEU A 451 -6.25 18.51 12.20
N ASP A 452 -6.48 18.79 10.92
CA ASP A 452 -7.29 19.90 10.44
C ASP A 452 -8.62 19.37 9.89
N LEU A 453 -9.74 19.99 10.28
CA LEU A 453 -11.06 19.75 9.68
C LEU A 453 -11.47 20.96 8.88
N ILE A 454 -11.55 20.83 7.56
CA ILE A 454 -11.79 21.93 6.63
C ILE A 454 -13.10 21.65 5.89
N VAL A 455 -14.05 22.57 6.03
CA VAL A 455 -15.44 22.44 5.54
C VAL A 455 -15.93 23.69 4.81
N ASP A 456 -15.12 24.75 4.75
CA ASP A 456 -15.41 25.94 3.97
C ASP A 456 -15.06 25.70 2.48
N PRO A 457 -16.05 25.75 1.56
CA PRO A 457 -15.84 25.62 0.12
C PRO A 457 -14.76 26.52 -0.47
N ASP A 458 -14.60 27.71 0.12
CA ASP A 458 -13.84 28.80 -0.45
C ASP A 458 -12.42 28.89 0.15
N GLU A 459 -12.11 28.12 1.20
CA GLU A 459 -10.77 28.12 1.80
C GLU A 459 -9.77 27.46 0.84
N PRO A 460 -8.68 28.12 0.44
CA PRO A 460 -7.67 27.51 -0.41
C PRO A 460 -6.87 26.47 0.36
N ILE A 461 -6.91 25.23 -0.12
CA ILE A 461 -6.16 24.10 0.43
C ILE A 461 -5.31 23.52 -0.69
N TYR A 462 -4.01 23.43 -0.43
CA TYR A 462 -3.06 22.84 -1.35
C TYR A 462 -2.46 21.58 -0.76
N ARG A 463 -2.25 20.57 -1.58
CA ARG A 463 -1.41 19.42 -1.23
C ARG A 463 -0.31 19.24 -2.25
N LEU A 464 0.79 18.63 -1.82
CA LEU A 464 1.78 18.12 -2.76
C LEU A 464 1.11 17.08 -3.67
N SER A 465 1.11 17.33 -4.97
CA SER A 465 0.62 16.37 -5.97
C SER A 465 1.75 15.55 -6.55
N SER A 466 2.86 16.19 -6.89
CA SER A 466 4.09 15.55 -7.35
C SER A 466 5.26 16.52 -7.20
N TYR A 467 6.47 16.01 -7.32
CA TYR A 467 7.64 16.83 -7.57
C TYR A 467 8.47 16.18 -8.69
N ASP A 468 9.18 17.02 -9.43
CA ASP A 468 10.12 16.62 -10.47
C ASP A 468 11.47 17.28 -10.20
N ILE A 469 12.54 16.50 -10.34
CA ILE A 469 13.91 16.98 -10.29
C ILE A 469 14.40 17.14 -11.74
N LEU A 470 14.79 18.37 -12.08
CA LEU A 470 15.32 18.73 -13.38
C LEU A 470 16.78 19.13 -13.24
N ASP A 471 17.66 18.34 -13.84
CA ASP A 471 19.10 18.59 -13.72
C ASP A 471 19.50 19.90 -14.42
N THR A 472 20.18 20.78 -13.69
CA THR A 472 20.61 22.06 -14.24
C THR A 472 22.06 22.04 -14.65
N VAL A 473 22.36 22.80 -15.71
CA VAL A 473 23.72 22.89 -16.25
C VAL A 473 24.46 24.02 -15.53
N SER A 474 25.05 23.80 -14.33
CA SER A 474 26.10 24.72 -13.86
C SER A 474 27.10 24.25 -12.79
N LEU A 475 28.38 24.50 -13.16
CA LEU A 475 29.61 24.78 -12.40
C LEU A 475 30.00 23.90 -11.19
N GLY A 476 30.41 22.66 -11.47
CA GLY A 476 31.30 21.92 -10.55
C GLY A 476 31.41 20.42 -10.88
N ALA A 477 30.29 19.82 -11.25
CA ALA A 477 30.15 18.49 -11.83
C ALA A 477 29.14 18.57 -12.99
N PRO A 478 29.29 17.81 -14.08
CA PRO A 478 28.32 17.85 -15.16
C PRO A 478 27.05 17.07 -14.77
N PRO A 479 25.84 17.62 -15.01
CA PRO A 479 24.58 16.95 -14.68
C PRO A 479 24.49 15.60 -15.41
N ASN A 480 24.06 14.56 -14.69
CA ASN A 480 23.94 13.22 -15.26
C ASN A 480 22.60 12.98 -16.01
N PHE A 481 21.65 13.92 -15.94
CA PHE A 481 20.34 13.90 -16.61
C PHE A 481 19.49 12.69 -16.24
N ASN A 482 19.59 12.21 -15.00
CA ASN A 482 18.83 11.07 -14.49
C ASN A 482 17.54 11.46 -13.75
N SER A 483 17.28 12.75 -13.54
CA SER A 483 16.14 13.23 -12.74
C SER A 483 16.18 12.82 -11.26
N ASP A 484 17.38 12.59 -10.72
CA ASP A 484 17.62 12.43 -9.28
C ASP A 484 18.46 13.61 -8.77
N ALA A 485 18.46 13.83 -7.45
CA ALA A 485 19.31 14.84 -6.82
C ALA A 485 20.54 14.16 -6.21
N ASP A 486 21.64 14.03 -6.97
CA ASP A 486 22.82 13.29 -6.54
C ASP A 486 23.89 14.16 -5.85
N SER A 487 24.78 13.53 -5.07
CA SER A 487 25.83 14.27 -4.34
C SER A 487 26.71 15.09 -5.28
N GLY A 488 26.75 16.40 -5.05
CA GLY A 488 27.49 17.37 -5.87
C GLY A 488 26.70 18.00 -7.02
N GLU A 489 25.42 17.68 -7.17
CA GLU A 489 24.57 18.23 -8.22
C GLU A 489 23.81 19.48 -7.80
N VAL A 490 23.53 20.32 -8.79
CA VAL A 490 22.60 21.44 -8.69
C VAL A 490 21.37 21.12 -9.53
N VAL A 491 20.21 21.12 -8.89
CA VAL A 491 18.96 20.72 -9.51
C VAL A 491 17.88 21.78 -9.38
N ASP A 492 17.02 21.84 -10.39
CA ASP A 492 15.76 22.56 -10.35
C ASP A 492 14.67 21.63 -9.82
N LEU A 493 13.95 22.09 -8.81
CA LEU A 493 12.84 21.40 -8.19
C LEU A 493 11.53 22.03 -8.65
N VAL A 494 10.81 21.28 -9.47
CA VAL A 494 9.43 21.58 -9.84
C VAL A 494 8.53 20.86 -8.85
N ILE A 495 7.64 21.60 -8.20
CA ILE A 495 6.62 21.09 -7.30
C ILE A 495 5.27 21.36 -7.95
N SER A 496 4.46 20.32 -8.09
CA SER A 496 3.07 20.42 -8.50
C SER A 496 2.17 20.33 -7.27
N LEU A 497 1.23 21.28 -7.15
CA LEU A 497 0.27 21.39 -6.06
C LEU A 497 -1.14 21.12 -6.59
N ALA A 498 -1.85 20.19 -5.96
CA ALA A 498 -3.28 20.03 -6.19
C ALA A 498 -4.05 20.99 -5.28
N CYS A 499 -5.06 21.66 -5.85
CA CYS A 499 -5.95 22.59 -5.15
C CYS A 499 -7.23 21.85 -4.75
N ASP A 500 -7.27 21.36 -3.51
CA ASP A 500 -8.40 20.61 -2.98
C ASP A 500 -9.44 21.51 -2.29
N GLY A 501 -9.08 22.75 -2.00
CA GLY A 501 -10.00 23.77 -1.48
C GLY A 501 -10.56 24.69 -2.55
N GLY A 502 -10.96 25.88 -2.14
CA GLY A 502 -11.29 26.99 -3.02
C GLY A 502 -10.08 27.42 -3.86
N GLY A 503 -10.36 27.99 -5.04
CA GLY A 503 -9.31 28.59 -5.86
C GLY A 503 -8.82 29.92 -5.27
N ALA A 504 -7.55 30.27 -5.50
CA ALA A 504 -6.99 31.56 -5.12
C ALA A 504 -6.05 32.13 -6.19
N ALA A 505 -5.87 33.45 -6.18
CA ALA A 505 -4.97 34.14 -7.09
C ALA A 505 -3.66 34.54 -6.39
N GLY A 506 -2.57 34.62 -7.16
CA GLY A 506 -1.26 35.02 -6.65
C GLY A 506 -0.65 34.01 -5.67
N LEU A 507 -0.88 32.71 -5.90
CA LEU A 507 -0.26 31.64 -5.15
C LEU A 507 1.25 31.69 -5.36
N SER A 508 1.99 31.84 -4.27
CA SER A 508 3.45 31.86 -4.25
C SER A 508 3.98 30.96 -3.14
N GLY A 509 5.19 30.44 -3.31
CA GLY A 509 5.82 29.54 -2.35
C GLY A 509 7.24 29.96 -1.99
N ILE A 510 7.61 29.75 -0.73
CA ILE A 510 8.98 29.88 -0.23
C ILE A 510 9.45 28.52 0.29
N LEU A 511 10.51 27.98 -0.31
CA LEU A 511 11.12 26.73 0.11
C LEU A 511 12.17 26.98 1.20
N SER A 512 12.18 26.15 2.22
CA SER A 512 13.17 26.18 3.29
C SER A 512 13.58 24.76 3.67
N THR A 513 14.78 24.59 4.24
CA THR A 513 15.24 23.30 4.77
C THR A 513 16.10 23.54 6.00
N SER A 514 16.08 22.57 6.91
CA SER A 514 17.04 22.49 8.03
C SER A 514 18.10 21.41 7.81
N ASP A 515 18.02 20.68 6.68
CA ASP A 515 18.92 19.61 6.33
C ASP A 515 20.29 20.18 5.90
N THR A 516 21.34 19.79 6.60
CA THR A 516 22.69 20.29 6.35
C THR A 516 23.35 19.70 5.11
N ARG A 517 22.73 18.70 4.48
CA ARG A 517 23.23 18.05 3.25
C ARG A 517 22.85 18.81 1.99
N VAL A 518 21.92 19.76 2.08
CA VAL A 518 21.42 20.54 0.95
C VAL A 518 21.64 22.03 1.19
N SER A 519 21.95 22.77 0.11
CA SER A 519 22.00 24.22 0.09
C SER A 519 21.02 24.79 -0.92
N ILE A 520 19.98 25.48 -0.47
CA ILE A 520 19.02 26.15 -1.37
C ILE A 520 19.69 27.36 -2.05
N ILE A 521 19.57 27.44 -3.37
CA ILE A 521 20.08 28.51 -4.23
C ILE A 521 18.97 29.50 -4.56
N ASP A 522 17.85 28.99 -5.09
CA ASP A 522 16.65 29.78 -5.42
C ASP A 522 15.47 29.23 -4.62
N ASN A 523 14.92 30.05 -3.71
CA ASN A 523 13.99 29.59 -2.69
C ASN A 523 12.56 30.14 -2.86
N SER A 524 12.26 30.81 -3.97
CA SER A 524 10.96 31.43 -4.21
C SER A 524 10.38 30.99 -5.55
N ALA A 525 9.09 30.68 -5.55
CA ALA A 525 8.34 30.28 -6.74
C ALA A 525 7.00 31.03 -6.83
N ASP A 526 6.58 31.30 -8.06
CA ASP A 526 5.24 31.79 -8.39
C ASP A 526 4.45 30.67 -9.09
N TYR A 527 3.29 30.34 -8.53
CA TYR A 527 2.36 29.34 -9.07
C TYR A 527 1.18 29.99 -9.80
N GLY A 528 1.03 31.32 -9.75
CA GLY A 528 -0.03 32.06 -10.43
C GLY A 528 -1.39 31.93 -9.74
N SER A 529 -2.39 31.39 -10.45
CA SER A 529 -3.74 31.20 -9.94
C SER A 529 -4.11 29.72 -9.96
N ALA A 530 -4.71 29.25 -8.88
CA ALA A 530 -5.27 27.91 -8.78
C ALA A 530 -6.81 28.01 -8.73
N SER A 531 -7.48 27.06 -9.38
CA SER A 531 -8.92 26.84 -9.20
C SER A 531 -9.17 25.53 -8.46
N HIS A 532 -10.34 25.40 -7.83
CA HIS A 532 -10.77 24.13 -7.25
C HIS A 532 -10.58 22.96 -8.23
N ALA A 533 -10.06 21.84 -7.74
CA ALA A 533 -9.73 20.63 -8.50
C ALA A 533 -8.75 20.84 -9.67
N SER A 534 -7.90 21.87 -9.60
CA SER A 534 -6.78 22.05 -10.54
C SER A 534 -5.45 21.67 -9.91
N VAL A 535 -4.48 21.35 -10.78
CA VAL A 535 -3.07 21.21 -10.41
C VAL A 535 -2.31 22.39 -10.99
N VAL A 536 -1.47 23.01 -10.16
CA VAL A 536 -0.60 24.12 -10.55
C VAL A 536 0.84 23.77 -10.22
N ALA A 537 1.79 24.14 -11.08
CA ALA A 537 3.20 23.87 -10.88
C ALA A 537 4.01 25.17 -10.93
N ASN A 538 5.12 25.19 -10.21
CA ASN A 538 6.10 26.26 -10.29
C ASN A 538 7.06 26.12 -11.49
N GLU A 539 6.74 25.33 -12.52
CA GLU A 539 7.59 25.14 -13.71
C GLU A 539 8.11 26.46 -14.34
N PRO A 540 7.35 27.58 -14.37
CA PRO A 540 7.88 28.86 -14.85
C PRO A 540 8.98 29.49 -13.98
N SER A 541 9.11 29.06 -12.73
CA SER A 541 10.03 29.56 -11.71
C SER A 541 10.36 28.45 -10.69
N PRO A 542 11.10 27.39 -11.09
CA PRO A 542 11.42 26.27 -10.21
C PRO A 542 12.25 26.74 -9.01
N PHE A 543 12.16 26.00 -7.90
CA PHE A 543 13.15 26.15 -6.84
C PHE A 543 14.49 25.58 -7.32
N ARG A 544 15.61 26.00 -6.73
CA ARG A 544 16.93 25.46 -7.06
C ARG A 544 17.71 25.15 -5.80
N PHE A 545 18.34 23.99 -5.75
CA PHE A 545 19.23 23.63 -4.64
C PHE A 545 20.42 22.80 -5.10
N GLU A 546 21.47 22.79 -4.28
CA GLU A 546 22.66 21.95 -4.42
C GLU A 546 22.62 20.83 -3.37
N VAL A 547 22.85 19.59 -3.79
CA VAL A 547 23.18 18.50 -2.87
C VAL A 547 24.69 18.54 -2.64
N LEU A 548 25.11 18.73 -1.38
CA LEU A 548 26.52 18.92 -1.06
C LEU A 548 27.35 17.64 -1.34
N THR A 549 28.62 17.81 -1.66
CA THR A 549 29.55 16.69 -1.94
C THR A 549 29.94 15.92 -0.67
N GLY A 550 30.25 14.63 -0.82
CA GLY A 550 30.78 13.79 0.25
C GLY A 550 29.71 13.29 1.23
N ILE A 551 28.46 13.20 0.78
CA ILE A 551 27.37 12.55 1.51
C ILE A 551 27.57 11.03 1.32
N ALA A 552 27.93 10.34 2.40
CA ALA A 552 28.14 8.89 2.37
C ALA A 552 26.83 8.08 2.48
N ASP A 553 25.72 8.76 2.79
CA ASP A 553 24.42 8.14 2.99
C ASP A 553 23.73 8.00 1.62
N PHE A 554 23.72 6.78 1.08
CA PHE A 554 22.90 6.42 -0.08
C PHE A 554 21.43 6.25 0.34
N ASP A 555 20.51 6.48 -0.59
CA ASP A 555 19.05 6.34 -0.35
C ASP A 555 18.54 7.16 0.83
N SER A 556 19.01 8.40 0.92
CA SER A 556 18.70 9.29 2.03
C SER A 556 17.76 10.38 1.55
N ALA A 557 16.86 10.88 2.39
CA ALA A 557 15.94 11.95 1.99
C ALA A 557 16.24 13.24 2.74
N ALA A 558 16.21 14.36 2.03
CA ALA A 558 16.26 15.69 2.62
C ALA A 558 14.84 16.20 2.88
N THR A 559 14.65 16.83 4.03
CA THR A 559 13.36 17.43 4.41
C THR A 559 13.34 18.92 4.12
N PHE A 560 12.29 19.36 3.45
CA PHE A 560 12.01 20.74 3.13
C PHE A 560 10.66 21.14 3.73
N ASN A 561 10.45 22.44 3.90
CA ASN A 561 9.16 23.02 4.19
C ASN A 561 8.84 24.07 3.13
N LEU A 562 7.71 23.89 2.46
CA LEU A 562 7.16 24.81 1.47
C LEU A 562 6.11 25.69 2.15
N HIS A 563 6.44 26.96 2.35
CA HIS A 563 5.52 27.96 2.87
C HIS A 563 4.78 28.63 1.71
N LEU A 564 3.50 28.32 1.55
CA LEU A 564 2.61 28.91 0.56
C LEU A 564 1.93 30.17 1.08
N THR A 565 1.66 31.10 0.17
CA THR A 565 0.83 32.27 0.43
C THR A 565 -0.09 32.50 -0.77
N ALA A 566 -1.40 32.47 -0.54
CA ALA A 566 -2.43 32.78 -1.54
C ALA A 566 -3.51 33.67 -0.91
N ASP A 567 -3.78 34.83 -1.51
CA ASP A 567 -4.79 35.80 -1.04
C ASP A 567 -4.79 36.14 0.48
N GLY A 568 -3.69 35.88 1.18
CA GLY A 568 -3.50 36.16 2.61
C GLY A 568 -3.65 34.96 3.56
N SER A 569 -4.02 33.76 3.08
CA SER A 569 -3.99 32.51 3.86
C SER A 569 -2.65 31.80 3.64
N PRO A 570 -1.79 31.69 4.66
CA PRO A 570 -0.55 30.91 4.57
C PRO A 570 -0.81 29.43 4.85
N GLN A 571 -0.07 28.55 4.19
CA GLN A 571 -0.06 27.10 4.44
C GLN A 571 1.39 26.60 4.40
N ASP A 572 1.77 25.72 5.31
CA ASP A 572 3.08 25.06 5.32
C ASP A 572 2.90 23.59 4.88
N ILE A 573 3.68 23.14 3.89
CA ILE A 573 3.66 21.76 3.39
C ILE A 573 5.07 21.17 3.59
N PRO A 574 5.23 20.14 4.44
CA PRO A 574 6.48 19.40 4.53
C PRO A 574 6.69 18.59 3.24
N ILE A 575 7.91 18.63 2.71
CA ILE A 575 8.28 17.91 1.48
C ILE A 575 9.53 17.09 1.78
N ARG A 576 9.46 15.79 1.44
CA ARG A 576 10.59 14.88 1.52
C ARG A 576 11.06 14.60 0.09
N ILE A 577 12.33 14.89 -0.18
CA ILE A 577 12.95 14.70 -1.49
C ILE A 577 14.10 13.73 -1.32
N ASP A 578 14.08 12.65 -2.09
CA ASP A 578 15.17 11.68 -2.08
C ASP A 578 16.42 12.30 -2.71
N ILE A 579 17.55 12.12 -2.03
CA ILE A 579 18.86 12.59 -2.46
C ILE A 579 19.83 11.39 -2.47
N ASN A 580 20.72 11.36 -3.45
CA ASN A 580 21.73 10.32 -3.57
C ASN A 580 21.11 8.90 -3.66
N ARG A 581 20.06 8.75 -4.48
CA ARG A 581 19.27 7.51 -4.64
C ARG A 581 20.10 6.43 -5.34
N GLN A 582 20.06 5.22 -4.81
CA GLN A 582 20.74 4.06 -5.35
C GLN A 582 19.88 3.38 -6.42
N LYS A 583 20.50 3.00 -7.54
CA LYS A 583 19.78 2.60 -8.75
C LYS A 583 19.60 1.08 -8.83
N ILE A 584 18.51 0.56 -8.25
CA ILE A 584 18.13 -0.87 -8.31
C ILE A 584 16.82 -1.03 -9.06
N LEU A 585 16.76 -1.99 -9.99
CA LEU A 585 15.53 -2.38 -10.68
C LEU A 585 15.12 -3.79 -10.29
N LEU A 586 13.90 -3.97 -9.81
CA LEU A 586 13.25 -5.26 -9.63
C LEU A 586 12.35 -5.56 -10.83
N VAL A 587 12.79 -6.50 -11.66
CA VAL A 587 12.03 -7.04 -12.79
C VAL A 587 11.24 -8.25 -12.32
N LEU A 588 9.92 -8.13 -12.35
CA LEU A 588 8.97 -9.18 -11.97
C LEU A 588 8.46 -9.88 -13.22
N ASP A 589 9.06 -11.04 -13.50
CA ASP A 589 8.80 -11.87 -14.69
C ASP A 589 7.92 -13.10 -14.40
N ASN A 590 7.22 -13.07 -13.28
CA ASN A 590 6.28 -14.08 -12.84
C ASN A 590 4.92 -13.40 -12.57
N ASN A 591 3.87 -13.86 -13.23
CA ASN A 591 2.57 -13.18 -13.27
C ASN A 591 1.86 -13.19 -11.90
N GLY A 592 2.16 -12.21 -11.04
CA GLY A 592 1.40 -11.89 -9.83
C GLY A 592 1.23 -13.06 -8.85
N SER A 593 2.25 -13.89 -8.67
CA SER A 593 2.23 -14.87 -7.58
C SER A 593 2.41 -14.15 -6.25
N ASN A 594 1.77 -14.65 -5.17
CA ASN A 594 1.91 -14.10 -3.82
C ASN A 594 3.37 -13.96 -3.36
N TRP A 595 4.30 -14.69 -3.97
CA TRP A 595 5.72 -14.57 -3.68
C TRP A 595 6.35 -13.29 -4.22
N SER A 596 5.95 -12.83 -5.40
CA SER A 596 6.49 -11.58 -5.98
C SER A 596 6.11 -10.37 -5.16
N ASP A 597 4.88 -10.35 -4.66
CA ASP A 597 4.41 -9.30 -3.76
C ASP A 597 5.10 -9.41 -2.40
N ASN A 598 5.24 -10.62 -1.85
CA ASN A 598 6.04 -10.85 -0.62
C ASN A 598 7.52 -10.44 -0.78
N LEU A 599 8.12 -10.57 -1.97
CA LEU A 599 9.48 -10.10 -2.25
C LEU A 599 9.55 -8.57 -2.31
N VAL A 600 8.56 -7.92 -2.93
CA VAL A 600 8.43 -6.46 -2.94
C VAL A 600 8.32 -5.94 -1.50
N ASP A 601 7.42 -6.52 -0.71
CA ASP A 601 7.23 -6.18 0.70
C ASP A 601 8.52 -6.41 1.51
N ALA A 602 9.18 -7.55 1.33
CA ALA A 602 10.43 -7.85 2.02
C ALA A 602 11.57 -6.92 1.62
N MET A 603 11.58 -6.37 0.39
CA MET A 603 12.55 -5.35 -0.02
C MET A 603 12.26 -3.99 0.64
N TYR A 604 10.98 -3.61 0.78
CA TYR A 604 10.59 -2.43 1.56
C TYR A 604 10.99 -2.56 3.04
N ASP A 605 10.69 -3.70 3.66
CA ASP A 605 11.04 -4.00 5.06
C ASP A 605 12.55 -4.14 5.28
N ALA A 606 13.29 -4.55 4.24
CA ALA A 606 14.75 -4.54 4.25
C ALA A 606 15.35 -3.12 4.18
N GLY A 607 14.53 -2.10 3.92
CA GLY A 607 14.97 -0.71 3.77
C GLY A 607 15.76 -0.47 2.48
N VAL A 608 15.47 -1.24 1.43
CA VAL A 608 16.13 -1.13 0.12
C VAL A 608 15.26 -0.27 -0.79
N ALA A 609 15.84 0.76 -1.41
CA ALA A 609 15.14 1.53 -2.45
C ALA A 609 15.31 0.84 -3.82
N PHE A 610 14.22 0.71 -4.57
CA PHE A 610 14.21 0.08 -5.89
C PHE A 610 13.06 0.59 -6.75
N ASP A 611 13.19 0.44 -8.06
CA ASP A 611 12.09 0.60 -9.02
C ASP A 611 11.56 -0.77 -9.43
N VAL A 612 10.28 -0.86 -9.79
CA VAL A 612 9.64 -2.12 -10.20
C VAL A 612 9.29 -2.09 -11.68
N TYR A 613 9.61 -3.15 -12.40
CA TYR A 613 9.24 -3.36 -13.80
C TYR A 613 8.52 -4.69 -13.97
N ARG A 614 7.33 -4.68 -14.58
CA ARG A 614 6.48 -5.87 -14.71
C ARG A 614 6.42 -6.31 -16.17
N THR A 615 7.07 -7.43 -16.49
CA THR A 615 7.14 -7.92 -17.89
C THR A 615 5.76 -8.31 -18.43
N PHE A 616 4.84 -8.72 -17.55
CA PHE A 616 3.48 -9.10 -17.93
C PHE A 616 2.68 -7.94 -18.54
N SER A 617 2.75 -6.76 -17.92
CA SER A 617 2.07 -5.54 -18.40
C SER A 617 2.85 -4.85 -19.51
N ASP A 618 4.17 -4.77 -19.34
CA ASP A 618 5.01 -3.85 -20.12
C ASP A 618 5.86 -4.55 -21.18
N GLY A 619 5.80 -5.88 -21.24
CA GLY A 619 6.64 -6.72 -22.10
C GLY A 619 8.08 -6.82 -21.59
N THR A 620 8.90 -7.67 -22.23
CA THR A 620 10.34 -7.77 -21.92
C THR A 620 11.01 -6.38 -21.99
N PRO A 621 11.72 -5.93 -20.94
CA PRO A 621 12.41 -4.64 -20.97
C PRO A 621 13.51 -4.64 -22.02
N GLU A 622 13.61 -3.53 -22.77
CA GLU A 622 14.75 -3.30 -23.67
C GLU A 622 16.01 -2.94 -22.86
N TYR A 623 17.19 -3.13 -23.47
CA TYR A 623 18.49 -2.83 -22.83
C TYR A 623 18.58 -1.40 -22.26
N ASP A 624 18.04 -0.41 -22.97
CA ASP A 624 18.03 0.99 -22.55
C ASP A 624 17.21 1.23 -21.27
N LYS A 625 16.35 0.28 -20.87
CA LYS A 625 15.60 0.32 -19.60
C LYS A 625 16.39 -0.23 -18.42
N LEU A 626 17.34 -1.15 -18.66
CA LEU A 626 18.17 -1.71 -17.58
C LEU A 626 19.39 -0.83 -17.27
N ILE A 627 19.87 -0.11 -18.27
CA ILE A 627 21.12 0.66 -18.22
C ILE A 627 21.22 1.75 -17.14
N PRO A 628 20.12 2.40 -16.68
CA PRO A 628 20.23 3.38 -15.60
C PRO A 628 20.54 2.71 -14.25
N TYR A 629 20.28 1.40 -14.12
CA TYR A 629 20.36 0.68 -12.86
C TYR A 629 21.71 0.00 -12.68
N GLN A 630 22.27 0.14 -11.49
CA GLN A 630 23.52 -0.51 -11.08
C GLN A 630 23.33 -1.99 -10.75
N LEU A 631 22.11 -2.35 -10.35
CA LEU A 631 21.70 -3.72 -10.01
C LEU A 631 20.30 -3.98 -10.58
N VAL A 632 20.17 -5.08 -11.32
CA VAL A 632 18.89 -5.61 -11.77
C VAL A 632 18.61 -6.91 -11.01
N LEU A 633 17.54 -6.91 -10.24
CA LEU A 633 16.95 -8.11 -9.66
C LEU A 633 15.92 -8.63 -10.65
N TRP A 634 16.04 -9.90 -11.02
CA TRP A 634 15.13 -10.50 -11.98
C TRP A 634 14.54 -11.75 -11.36
N THR A 635 13.24 -11.73 -11.10
CA THR A 635 12.51 -12.93 -10.69
C THR A 635 11.96 -13.63 -11.92
N ASN A 636 11.92 -14.96 -11.91
CA ASN A 636 11.22 -15.70 -12.95
C ASN A 636 10.53 -16.97 -12.42
N GLY A 637 9.45 -17.41 -13.10
CA GLY A 637 8.71 -18.61 -12.75
C GLY A 637 7.68 -19.03 -13.80
N SER A 638 7.24 -20.30 -13.75
CA SER A 638 6.35 -20.88 -14.76
C SER A 638 4.86 -20.58 -14.51
N TYR A 639 4.09 -20.38 -15.60
CA TYR A 639 2.64 -20.27 -15.59
C TYR A 639 1.99 -21.57 -16.09
N PHE A 640 1.07 -22.15 -15.33
CA PHE A 640 0.19 -23.25 -15.77
C PHE A 640 -1.01 -22.76 -16.61
N GLY A 641 -0.79 -21.93 -17.64
CA GLY A 641 -1.89 -21.51 -18.51
C GLY A 641 -1.49 -20.93 -19.86
N THR A 642 -2.41 -21.04 -20.82
CA THR A 642 -2.12 -20.84 -22.23
C THR A 642 -2.13 -19.37 -22.65
N ARG A 643 -0.97 -18.76 -22.92
CA ARG A 643 -0.84 -17.63 -23.86
C ARG A 643 -0.15 -18.11 -25.13
N THR A 644 -0.59 -17.57 -26.25
CA THR A 644 -0.41 -18.10 -27.61
C THR A 644 0.81 -17.55 -28.35
N SER A 645 1.27 -18.33 -29.35
CA SER A 645 2.06 -17.99 -30.55
C SER A 645 3.58 -17.79 -30.46
N ASP A 646 4.17 -17.61 -29.29
CA ASP A 646 5.63 -17.68 -29.11
C ASP A 646 6.04 -19.05 -28.54
N PRO A 647 6.83 -19.86 -29.27
CA PRO A 647 7.27 -21.19 -28.82
C PRO A 647 8.21 -21.16 -27.60
N ASP A 648 8.71 -19.99 -27.19
CA ASP A 648 9.54 -19.83 -25.98
C ASP A 648 8.76 -19.27 -24.77
N TYR A 649 7.48 -18.91 -24.90
CA TYR A 649 6.67 -18.28 -23.83
C TYR A 649 6.40 -19.18 -22.63
N GLU A 650 6.51 -20.51 -22.80
CA GLU A 650 6.30 -21.48 -21.72
C GLU A 650 7.55 -21.71 -20.85
N LYS A 651 8.64 -20.95 -21.07
CA LYS A 651 9.92 -21.11 -20.36
C LYS A 651 10.15 -19.98 -19.37
N CYS A 652 10.70 -20.29 -18.19
CA CYS A 652 10.99 -19.31 -17.13
C CYS A 652 11.93 -18.15 -17.54
N LEU A 653 12.74 -18.27 -18.59
CA LEU A 653 13.43 -17.10 -19.14
C LEU A 653 13.46 -17.24 -20.65
N THR A 654 13.01 -16.24 -21.39
CA THR A 654 12.96 -16.29 -22.85
C THR A 654 14.35 -16.04 -23.45
N SER A 655 14.49 -16.36 -24.74
CA SER A 655 15.73 -16.09 -25.49
C SER A 655 15.99 -14.57 -25.65
N ALA A 656 14.94 -13.75 -25.67
CA ALA A 656 15.04 -12.30 -25.73
C ALA A 656 15.56 -11.72 -24.40
N GLU A 657 15.02 -12.16 -23.26
CA GLU A 657 15.42 -11.71 -21.93
C GLU A 657 16.87 -12.08 -21.61
N ARG A 658 17.28 -13.32 -21.92
CA ARG A 658 18.70 -13.70 -21.85
C ARG A 658 19.59 -12.78 -22.68
N THR A 659 19.15 -12.37 -23.87
CA THR A 659 19.94 -11.48 -24.73
C THR A 659 20.10 -10.09 -24.11
N VAL A 660 19.04 -9.55 -23.51
CA VAL A 660 19.08 -8.25 -22.84
C VAL A 660 19.94 -8.31 -21.57
N LEU A 661 19.80 -9.36 -20.75
CA LEU A 661 20.63 -9.58 -19.56
C LEU A 661 22.11 -9.80 -19.91
N GLN A 662 22.41 -10.51 -21.00
CA GLN A 662 23.79 -10.63 -21.52
C GLN A 662 24.35 -9.26 -21.89
N GLN A 663 23.60 -8.46 -22.65
CA GLN A 663 24.03 -7.11 -23.01
C GLN A 663 24.25 -6.26 -21.75
N TYR A 664 23.38 -6.34 -20.75
CA TYR A 664 23.53 -5.63 -19.49
C TYR A 664 24.79 -6.06 -18.71
N LEU A 665 25.02 -7.37 -18.56
CA LEU A 665 26.21 -7.92 -17.88
C LEU A 665 27.52 -7.61 -18.64
N ASP A 666 27.51 -7.68 -19.97
CA ASP A 666 28.66 -7.32 -20.83
C ASP A 666 29.05 -5.84 -20.71
N ASN A 667 28.14 -4.99 -20.24
CA ASN A 667 28.37 -3.56 -19.99
C ASN A 667 28.50 -3.24 -18.49
N ALA A 668 29.03 -4.19 -17.71
CA ALA A 668 29.27 -4.09 -16.25
C ALA A 668 28.02 -3.91 -15.38
N GLY A 669 26.83 -4.22 -15.91
CA GLY A 669 25.63 -4.39 -15.11
C GLY A 669 25.77 -5.56 -14.12
N ARG A 670 24.90 -5.59 -13.11
CA ARG A 670 24.89 -6.63 -12.07
C ARG A 670 23.52 -7.26 -11.97
N VAL A 671 23.47 -8.59 -11.90
CA VAL A 671 22.20 -9.31 -11.92
C VAL A 671 22.06 -10.22 -10.72
N GLY A 672 20.97 -10.05 -9.98
CA GLY A 672 20.44 -11.07 -9.06
C GLY A 672 19.30 -11.81 -9.74
N LEU A 673 19.52 -13.04 -10.18
CA LEU A 673 18.52 -13.86 -10.85
C LEU A 673 17.92 -14.86 -9.86
N PHE A 674 16.63 -14.69 -9.55
CA PHE A 674 15.85 -15.55 -8.67
C PHE A 674 14.94 -16.42 -9.52
N SER A 675 15.24 -17.71 -9.59
CA SER A 675 14.55 -18.61 -10.50
C SER A 675 13.82 -19.72 -9.78
N GLN A 676 12.64 -20.04 -10.32
CA GLN A 676 11.85 -21.21 -9.94
C GLN A 676 12.21 -22.44 -10.81
N ASP A 677 12.06 -22.39 -12.14
CA ASP A 677 12.24 -23.61 -12.98
C ASP A 677 13.32 -23.47 -14.07
N TYR A 678 14.27 -22.53 -13.98
CA TYR A 678 15.24 -22.29 -15.09
C TYR A 678 15.96 -23.56 -15.53
N ILE A 679 16.50 -24.33 -14.58
CA ILE A 679 17.28 -25.54 -14.90
C ILE A 679 16.35 -26.65 -15.40
N TYR A 680 15.12 -26.73 -14.88
CA TYR A 680 14.11 -27.68 -15.34
C TYR A 680 13.67 -27.41 -16.78
N ASP A 681 13.40 -26.15 -17.12
CA ASP A 681 12.89 -25.71 -18.42
C ASP A 681 13.97 -25.66 -19.51
N LEU A 682 15.17 -25.21 -19.17
CA LEU A 682 16.23 -24.86 -20.13
C LEU A 682 17.44 -25.79 -20.05
N GLY A 683 17.61 -26.49 -18.93
CA GLY A 683 18.82 -27.25 -18.63
C GLY A 683 20.05 -26.36 -18.47
N MET A 684 21.22 -27.00 -18.46
CA MET A 684 22.51 -26.31 -18.44
C MET A 684 22.82 -25.68 -19.81
N ASP A 685 22.56 -24.39 -19.95
CA ASP A 685 22.81 -23.62 -21.16
C ASP A 685 24.05 -22.70 -21.06
N SER A 686 24.39 -22.02 -22.16
CA SER A 686 25.57 -21.15 -22.21
C SER A 686 25.45 -19.90 -21.36
N PHE A 687 24.23 -19.42 -21.09
CA PHE A 687 24.01 -18.26 -20.23
C PHE A 687 24.29 -18.63 -18.77
N LEU A 688 23.71 -19.72 -18.30
CA LEU A 688 23.90 -20.20 -16.93
C LEU A 688 25.35 -20.61 -16.65
N ALA A 689 26.02 -21.26 -17.61
CA ALA A 689 27.43 -21.63 -17.47
C ALA A 689 28.40 -20.45 -17.63
N GLY A 690 28.06 -19.49 -18.49
CA GLY A 690 28.94 -18.37 -18.86
C GLY A 690 28.86 -17.17 -17.91
N TYR A 691 27.64 -16.75 -17.56
CA TYR A 691 27.37 -15.52 -16.79
C TYR A 691 27.00 -15.78 -15.33
N MET A 692 26.32 -16.90 -15.06
CA MET A 692 25.97 -17.33 -13.70
C MET A 692 26.95 -18.35 -13.11
N HIS A 693 27.92 -18.81 -13.92
CA HIS A 693 29.02 -19.70 -13.54
C HIS A 693 28.60 -21.02 -12.86
N VAL A 694 27.40 -21.52 -13.17
CA VAL A 694 26.96 -22.85 -12.75
C VAL A 694 27.63 -23.89 -13.64
N THR A 695 28.21 -24.93 -13.04
CA THR A 695 28.98 -25.96 -13.78
C THR A 695 28.31 -27.33 -13.83
N GLY A 696 27.23 -27.53 -13.07
CA GLY A 696 26.44 -28.75 -13.11
C GLY A 696 25.32 -28.76 -12.07
N VAL A 697 24.64 -29.89 -11.99
CA VAL A 697 23.52 -30.19 -11.08
C VAL A 697 23.83 -31.53 -10.40
N PRO A 698 23.63 -31.69 -9.08
CA PRO A 698 23.84 -32.95 -8.37
C PRO A 698 22.97 -34.11 -8.88
N GLN A 699 23.37 -35.35 -8.58
CA GLN A 699 22.76 -36.57 -9.14
C GLN A 699 21.67 -37.23 -8.26
N GLU A 700 21.52 -36.80 -6.99
CA GLU A 700 20.55 -37.33 -6.02
C GLU A 700 19.81 -36.20 -5.27
N ASP A 701 18.55 -36.45 -4.89
CA ASP A 701 17.56 -35.49 -4.38
C ASP A 701 17.18 -35.85 -2.91
N GLN A 702 17.15 -34.88 -1.98
CA GLN A 702 16.82 -35.10 -0.56
C GLN A 702 15.75 -34.12 -0.04
N GLY A 703 14.66 -34.67 0.53
CA GLY A 703 13.39 -33.99 0.81
C GLY A 703 13.30 -33.05 2.02
N ALA A 704 14.41 -32.66 2.64
CA ALA A 704 14.45 -31.54 3.60
C ALA A 704 15.90 -31.09 3.81
N TYR A 705 16.16 -29.78 3.86
CA TYR A 705 17.52 -29.26 4.04
C TYR A 705 17.58 -28.00 4.93
N LEU A 706 18.73 -27.84 5.59
CA LEU A 706 19.05 -26.72 6.46
C LEU A 706 19.90 -25.69 5.71
N ILE A 707 19.47 -24.43 5.72
CA ILE A 707 20.25 -23.34 5.15
C ILE A 707 21.25 -22.81 6.19
N GLU A 708 22.55 -22.87 5.86
CA GLU A 708 23.62 -22.28 6.66
C GLU A 708 24.44 -21.29 5.82
N GLY A 709 24.72 -20.12 6.41
CA GLY A 709 25.59 -19.13 5.82
C GLY A 709 27.06 -19.48 5.98
N VAL A 710 27.83 -19.32 4.90
CA VAL A 710 29.28 -19.58 4.90
C VAL A 710 30.03 -18.39 5.49
N PRO A 711 31.04 -18.60 6.38
CA PRO A 711 31.85 -17.50 6.93
C PRO A 711 32.50 -16.63 5.84
N GLY A 712 32.36 -15.31 5.97
CA GLY A 712 32.85 -14.34 4.97
C GLY A 712 31.94 -14.11 3.75
N SER A 713 30.78 -14.78 3.69
CA SER A 713 29.73 -14.48 2.70
C SER A 713 28.73 -13.43 3.21
N TYR A 714 27.82 -12.99 2.35
CA TYR A 714 26.70 -12.10 2.73
C TYR A 714 25.70 -12.71 3.72
N MET A 715 25.80 -14.02 3.97
CA MET A 715 24.98 -14.75 4.93
C MET A 715 25.79 -15.18 6.16
N ASP A 716 27.00 -14.66 6.40
CA ASP A 716 27.81 -15.03 7.57
C ASP A 716 27.02 -14.82 8.89
N GLY A 717 26.71 -15.92 9.58
CA GLY A 717 25.88 -15.94 10.80
C GLY A 717 24.41 -16.34 10.61
N PHE A 718 23.94 -16.56 9.39
CA PHE A 718 22.59 -17.11 9.12
C PHE A 718 22.58 -18.62 9.41
N SER A 719 21.73 -19.06 10.36
CA SER A 719 21.64 -20.47 10.75
C SER A 719 20.22 -20.85 11.14
N GLY A 720 19.75 -22.02 10.71
CA GLY A 720 18.62 -22.71 11.36
C GLY A 720 17.29 -22.75 10.61
N THR A 721 17.22 -22.29 9.36
CA THR A 721 15.98 -22.37 8.56
C THR A 721 15.89 -23.74 7.88
N SER A 722 14.88 -24.54 8.25
CA SER A 722 14.57 -25.82 7.63
C SER A 722 13.57 -25.63 6.51
N MET A 723 13.87 -26.11 5.32
CA MET A 723 12.93 -26.17 4.20
C MET A 723 12.48 -27.61 3.99
N GLU A 724 11.18 -27.89 4.11
CA GLU A 724 10.60 -29.22 3.88
C GLU A 724 9.85 -29.30 2.55
N TRP A 725 10.04 -30.41 1.83
CA TRP A 725 9.43 -30.64 0.52
C TRP A 725 8.55 -31.90 0.48
N THR A 726 7.50 -31.87 -0.34
CA THR A 726 6.60 -33.02 -0.58
C THR A 726 6.67 -33.58 -2.01
N PHE A 727 7.46 -32.97 -2.91
CA PHE A 727 7.61 -33.38 -4.32
C PHE A 727 9.09 -33.39 -4.74
N TYR A 728 9.43 -34.27 -5.69
CA TYR A 728 10.79 -34.48 -6.20
C TYR A 728 11.05 -33.61 -7.45
N ASP A 729 12.07 -32.75 -7.42
CA ASP A 729 12.54 -31.97 -8.57
C ASP A 729 14.07 -31.99 -8.66
N TYR A 730 14.61 -32.16 -9.88
CA TYR A 730 16.06 -32.25 -10.15
C TYR A 730 16.71 -30.88 -10.37
N SER A 731 16.02 -29.77 -10.13
CA SER A 731 16.47 -28.41 -10.49
C SER A 731 16.86 -27.50 -9.30
N ASP A 732 16.66 -27.97 -8.06
CA ASP A 732 16.82 -27.16 -6.84
C ASP A 732 18.27 -26.93 -6.39
N PHE A 733 19.22 -27.66 -7.00
CA PHE A 733 20.63 -27.64 -6.60
C PHE A 733 21.58 -27.40 -7.77
N ILE A 734 22.66 -26.68 -7.50
CA ILE A 734 23.69 -26.32 -8.47
C ILE A 734 25.10 -26.64 -7.95
N ILE A 735 26.02 -26.87 -8.88
CA ILE A 735 27.45 -27.00 -8.63
C ILE A 735 28.14 -25.71 -9.06
N ALA A 736 28.65 -24.95 -8.10
CA ALA A 736 29.37 -23.70 -8.34
C ALA A 736 30.69 -23.94 -9.09
N GLY A 737 30.99 -23.10 -10.08
CA GLY A 737 32.31 -23.04 -10.72
C GLY A 737 33.39 -22.41 -9.82
N ALA A 738 34.66 -22.60 -10.19
CA ALA A 738 35.80 -22.04 -9.44
C ALA A 738 35.71 -20.50 -9.37
N GLY A 739 35.95 -19.92 -8.18
CA GLY A 739 35.96 -18.47 -7.96
C GLY A 739 34.68 -17.89 -7.33
N ALA A 740 33.72 -18.73 -6.92
CA ALA A 740 32.53 -18.27 -6.18
C ALA A 740 32.94 -17.62 -4.84
N ALA A 741 32.39 -16.44 -4.54
CA ALA A 741 32.63 -15.73 -3.28
C ALA A 741 31.65 -16.12 -2.18
N ALA A 742 30.47 -16.65 -2.53
CA ALA A 742 29.49 -17.18 -1.59
C ALA A 742 28.71 -18.34 -2.23
N THR A 743 28.49 -19.40 -1.45
CA THR A 743 27.60 -20.52 -1.79
C THR A 743 26.64 -20.73 -0.63
N LEU A 744 25.33 -20.81 -0.90
CA LEU A 744 24.35 -21.35 0.05
C LEU A 744 24.51 -22.88 0.04
N GLN A 745 25.15 -23.46 1.05
CA GLN A 745 25.42 -24.91 1.10
C GLN A 745 24.41 -25.64 1.99
N GLU A 746 24.03 -26.84 1.56
CA GLU A 746 23.46 -27.85 2.45
C GLU A 746 24.57 -28.30 3.42
N ALA A 747 24.26 -28.42 4.72
CA ALA A 747 25.24 -28.79 5.75
C ALA A 747 25.86 -30.21 5.60
N LEU A 748 25.54 -30.98 4.55
CA LEU A 748 25.86 -32.41 4.45
C LEU A 748 26.45 -32.92 3.10
N ASP A 749 26.47 -32.17 1.98
CA ASP A 749 27.11 -32.58 0.70
C ASP A 749 27.48 -31.39 -0.25
N ASP A 750 28.24 -31.66 -1.33
CA ASP A 750 28.89 -30.69 -2.28
C ASP A 750 27.93 -29.80 -3.14
N GLY A 751 26.64 -29.69 -2.82
CA GLY A 751 25.64 -28.91 -3.58
C GLY A 751 25.39 -27.49 -3.03
N ALA A 752 25.00 -26.54 -3.92
CA ALA A 752 24.61 -25.18 -3.54
C ALA A 752 23.20 -24.82 -4.01
N ILE A 753 22.50 -23.92 -3.29
CA ILE A 753 21.13 -23.42 -3.62
C ILE A 753 21.21 -22.04 -4.29
N ALA A 754 22.25 -21.28 -3.97
CA ALA A 754 22.62 -20.07 -4.69
C ALA A 754 24.13 -19.93 -4.77
N VAL A 755 24.58 -19.24 -5.83
CA VAL A 755 25.98 -18.94 -6.06
C VAL A 755 26.15 -17.46 -6.37
N SER A 756 27.16 -16.84 -5.76
CA SER A 756 27.53 -15.46 -6.06
C SER A 756 29.01 -15.33 -6.42
N TYR A 757 29.31 -14.49 -7.41
CA TYR A 757 30.67 -14.23 -7.88
C TYR A 757 31.08 -12.78 -7.64
N PRO A 758 32.31 -12.53 -7.15
CA PRO A 758 32.81 -11.18 -6.92
C PRO A 758 33.31 -10.57 -8.23
N SER A 759 33.35 -9.24 -8.28
CA SER A 759 33.73 -8.45 -9.45
C SER A 759 35.19 -8.57 -9.92
N GLY A 760 35.98 -9.56 -9.47
CA GLY A 760 37.40 -9.64 -9.83
C GLY A 760 38.08 -11.01 -9.72
N ASP A 761 38.02 -11.82 -10.81
CA ASP A 761 39.19 -12.42 -11.52
C ASP A 761 38.75 -13.13 -12.84
N PRO A 762 39.62 -13.41 -13.85
CA PRO A 762 40.45 -12.51 -14.67
C PRO A 762 40.18 -12.54 -16.20
N VAL A 763 39.35 -13.44 -16.75
CA VAL A 763 39.49 -13.78 -18.18
C VAL A 763 38.64 -12.91 -19.13
N VAL A 764 37.55 -12.26 -18.68
CA VAL A 764 36.73 -11.38 -19.54
C VAL A 764 36.08 -10.17 -18.83
N GLY A 765 36.54 -9.81 -17.62
CA GLY A 765 36.59 -8.38 -17.26
C GLY A 765 35.40 -7.65 -16.62
N THR A 766 34.32 -8.27 -16.12
CA THR A 766 33.44 -7.71 -15.04
C THR A 766 32.25 -8.64 -14.77
N LEU A 767 32.10 -9.33 -13.62
CA LEU A 767 30.81 -9.91 -13.23
C LEU A 767 30.58 -9.87 -11.70
N ALA A 768 29.46 -9.28 -11.27
CA ALA A 768 28.88 -9.40 -9.94
C ALA A 768 27.46 -9.96 -10.09
N THR A 769 27.33 -11.28 -10.05
CA THR A 769 26.07 -12.01 -10.27
C THR A 769 25.72 -12.86 -9.07
N THR A 770 24.42 -13.00 -8.81
CA THR A 770 23.84 -13.97 -7.89
C THR A 770 22.79 -14.77 -8.65
N PHE A 771 22.88 -16.10 -8.60
CA PHE A 771 21.86 -16.99 -9.14
C PHE A 771 21.29 -17.85 -8.01
N CYS A 772 19.97 -17.82 -7.84
CA CYS A 772 19.21 -18.64 -6.90
C CYS A 772 18.37 -19.65 -7.69
N ALA A 773 18.58 -20.94 -7.43
CA ALA A 773 18.01 -22.02 -8.25
C ALA A 773 16.54 -22.36 -7.92
N TYR A 774 16.11 -22.17 -6.65
CA TYR A 774 14.72 -22.39 -6.21
C TYR A 774 14.41 -21.89 -4.80
N GLY A 775 15.32 -22.12 -3.84
CA GLY A 775 14.93 -22.20 -2.41
C GLY A 775 14.49 -20.91 -1.69
N ILE A 776 14.66 -19.72 -2.27
CA ILE A 776 14.45 -18.48 -1.52
C ILE A 776 12.96 -18.13 -1.33
N GLU A 777 12.10 -18.61 -2.21
CA GLU A 777 10.67 -18.29 -2.24
C GLU A 777 9.84 -18.92 -1.13
N ARG A 778 10.42 -19.92 -0.44
CA ARG A 778 9.83 -20.59 0.71
C ARG A 778 10.32 -20.05 2.05
N LEU A 779 11.20 -19.05 2.04
CA LEU A 779 11.55 -18.34 3.27
C LEU A 779 10.29 -17.63 3.79
N ASP A 780 10.11 -17.68 5.12
CA ASP A 780 9.18 -16.75 5.76
C ASP A 780 9.65 -15.30 5.54
N HIS A 781 8.71 -14.37 5.66
CA HIS A 781 8.94 -12.95 5.39
C HIS A 781 10.16 -12.40 6.16
N ALA A 782 10.27 -12.72 7.46
CA ALA A 782 11.38 -12.24 8.30
C ALA A 782 12.75 -12.79 7.84
N SER A 783 12.80 -14.04 7.42
CA SER A 783 14.01 -14.68 6.89
C SER A 783 14.40 -14.11 5.52
N LEU A 784 13.40 -13.77 4.69
CA LEU A 784 13.61 -13.13 3.39
C LEU A 784 14.16 -11.70 3.56
N VAL A 785 13.61 -10.91 4.48
CA VAL A 785 14.12 -9.57 4.85
C VAL A 785 15.59 -9.65 5.30
N ALA A 786 15.90 -10.58 6.22
CA ALA A 786 17.26 -10.77 6.72
C ALA A 786 18.24 -11.19 5.60
N PHE A 787 17.80 -12.06 4.69
CA PHE A 787 18.57 -12.42 3.50
C PHE A 787 18.87 -11.18 2.64
N LEU A 788 17.85 -10.39 2.32
CA LEU A 788 17.96 -9.23 1.43
C LEU A 788 18.89 -8.16 2.04
N GLN A 789 18.79 -7.89 3.34
CA GLN A 789 19.67 -6.96 4.05
C GLN A 789 21.15 -7.38 4.00
N GLY A 790 21.44 -8.65 4.30
CA GLY A 790 22.81 -9.17 4.26
C GLY A 790 23.38 -9.19 2.86
N TRP A 791 22.59 -9.66 1.89
CA TRP A 791 22.93 -9.71 0.48
C TRP A 791 23.20 -8.32 -0.11
N TYR A 792 22.33 -7.35 0.17
CA TYR A 792 22.45 -5.97 -0.28
C TYR A 792 23.72 -5.30 0.26
N ALA A 793 23.97 -5.39 1.57
CA ALA A 793 25.16 -4.85 2.20
C ALA A 793 26.46 -5.44 1.62
N TRP A 794 26.44 -6.73 1.27
CA TRP A 794 27.58 -7.39 0.66
C TRP A 794 27.83 -6.93 -0.77
N ILE A 795 26.79 -6.83 -1.61
CA ILE A 795 26.93 -6.27 -2.96
C ILE A 795 27.55 -4.88 -2.91
N LEU A 796 27.04 -4.02 -2.02
CA LEU A 796 27.56 -2.67 -1.78
C LEU A 796 29.01 -2.65 -1.29
N SER A 797 29.43 -3.62 -0.48
CA SER A 797 30.83 -3.71 -0.05
C SER A 797 31.79 -4.21 -1.13
N HIS A 798 31.27 -4.73 -2.25
CA HIS A 798 32.03 -5.26 -3.39
C HIS A 798 31.80 -4.47 -4.70
N THR A 799 31.16 -3.30 -4.63
CA THR A 799 31.06 -2.33 -5.72
C THR A 799 32.31 -1.43 -5.78
N ASN A 800 32.99 -1.40 -6.93
CA ASN A 800 33.92 -0.33 -7.31
C ASN A 800 33.20 0.65 -8.25
N ILE A 801 33.47 1.96 -8.11
CA ILE A 801 33.21 3.12 -9.01
C ILE A 801 32.14 2.98 -10.10
N ASP A 802 31.22 3.95 -10.16
CA ASP A 802 30.19 4.06 -11.20
C ASP A 802 30.75 4.02 -12.64
N VAL A 803 30.02 3.41 -13.56
CA VAL A 803 30.34 3.50 -15.00
C VAL A 803 30.05 4.94 -15.46
N PRO A 804 31.03 5.66 -16.04
CA PRO A 804 30.79 7.00 -16.55
C PRO A 804 29.86 6.96 -17.77
N LEU A 805 28.93 7.90 -17.90
CA LEU A 805 27.95 7.96 -19.00
C LEU A 805 28.25 9.13 -19.95
N PRO A 806 28.07 8.98 -21.29
CA PRO A 806 28.28 10.06 -22.25
C PRO A 806 27.24 11.19 -22.08
N ILE A 807 27.69 12.44 -22.00
CA ILE A 807 26.85 13.65 -21.85
C ILE A 807 26.77 14.45 -23.15
N SER A 808 27.92 14.66 -23.82
CA SER A 808 27.98 15.42 -25.07
C SER A 808 29.19 14.99 -25.91
N PRO A 809 29.08 14.86 -27.23
CA PRO A 809 27.86 14.97 -28.04
C PRO A 809 26.82 13.87 -27.72
N LYS A 810 25.53 14.24 -27.65
CA LYS A 810 24.40 13.30 -27.41
C LYS A 810 24.15 12.42 -28.65
N GLY A 811 23.47 11.29 -28.46
CA GLY A 811 23.13 10.37 -29.55
C GLY A 811 22.45 11.06 -30.73
N GLY A 812 23.05 10.94 -31.92
CA GLY A 812 22.58 11.55 -33.17
C GLY A 812 22.87 13.05 -33.32
N ALA A 813 23.69 13.65 -32.43
CA ALA A 813 24.00 15.07 -32.50
C ALA A 813 24.79 15.42 -33.78
N LEU A 814 24.43 16.55 -34.42
CA LEU A 814 25.22 17.18 -35.47
C LEU A 814 26.21 18.15 -34.83
N VAL A 815 27.50 17.98 -35.09
CA VAL A 815 28.59 18.79 -34.51
C VAL A 815 29.30 19.58 -35.60
N GLY A 816 29.28 20.91 -35.49
CA GLY A 816 29.86 21.85 -36.47
C GLY A 816 31.35 22.15 -36.30
N THR A 817 32.12 21.26 -35.65
CA THR A 817 33.57 21.42 -35.43
C THR A 817 34.30 20.10 -35.65
N GLU A 818 35.52 20.15 -36.20
CA GLU A 818 36.39 18.98 -36.37
C GLU A 818 36.99 18.47 -35.04
N THR A 819 36.92 19.25 -33.95
CA THR A 819 37.44 18.88 -32.62
C THR A 819 36.33 18.87 -31.57
N PRO A 820 35.35 17.94 -31.65
CA PRO A 820 34.30 17.82 -30.65
C PRO A 820 34.87 17.66 -29.23
N GLU A 821 34.28 18.37 -28.27
CA GLU A 821 34.53 18.10 -26.86
C GLU A 821 33.60 16.98 -26.38
N LEU A 822 34.20 15.86 -25.97
CA LEU A 822 33.50 14.74 -25.35
C LEU A 822 33.38 14.99 -23.84
N ARG A 823 32.18 14.86 -23.28
CA ARG A 823 31.89 15.11 -21.86
C ARG A 823 31.12 13.94 -21.27
N TRP A 824 31.43 13.50 -20.05
CA TRP A 824 30.78 12.35 -19.39
C TRP A 824 30.52 12.59 -17.90
N THR A 825 29.79 11.67 -17.24
CA THR A 825 29.54 11.72 -15.78
C THR A 825 30.81 11.38 -15.00
N ALA A 826 31.02 12.04 -13.86
CA ALA A 826 32.13 11.68 -12.99
C ALA A 826 31.78 10.41 -12.18
N SER A 827 32.76 9.52 -12.01
CA SER A 827 32.66 8.33 -11.17
C SER A 827 33.42 8.56 -9.86
N GLU A 828 32.75 8.45 -8.72
CA GLU A 828 33.35 8.73 -7.41
C GLU A 828 34.45 7.70 -7.06
N GLY A 829 35.70 8.16 -6.90
CA GLY A 829 36.86 7.30 -6.64
C GLY A 829 37.69 6.94 -7.88
N ALA A 830 37.30 7.44 -9.06
CA ALA A 830 38.07 7.28 -10.30
C ALA A 830 39.34 8.14 -10.31
N ALA A 831 40.47 7.49 -10.63
CA ALA A 831 41.76 8.12 -10.84
C ALA A 831 42.00 8.56 -12.30
N SER A 832 41.27 7.99 -13.27
CA SER A 832 41.34 8.41 -14.67
C SER A 832 40.14 7.88 -15.47
N TYR A 833 39.93 8.41 -16.67
CA TYR A 833 38.95 7.91 -17.63
C TYR A 833 39.59 7.50 -18.94
N GLN A 834 39.10 6.46 -19.58
CA GLN A 834 39.52 6.02 -20.90
C GLN A 834 38.40 6.25 -21.92
N VAL A 835 38.66 7.02 -22.96
CA VAL A 835 37.67 7.44 -23.97
C VAL A 835 38.04 6.87 -25.34
N GLN A 836 37.05 6.41 -26.10
CA GLN A 836 37.21 5.95 -27.48
C GLN A 836 36.16 6.57 -28.41
N VAL A 837 36.55 6.86 -29.65
CA VAL A 837 35.66 7.22 -30.77
C VAL A 837 35.95 6.30 -31.95
N ALA A 838 34.92 5.77 -32.58
CA ALA A 838 34.98 4.85 -33.71
C ALA A 838 34.05 5.30 -34.85
N THR A 839 34.34 4.89 -36.07
CA THR A 839 33.45 5.15 -37.24
C THR A 839 32.32 4.12 -37.36
N GLU A 840 32.24 3.16 -36.44
CA GLU A 840 31.30 2.06 -36.51
C GLU A 840 30.87 1.58 -35.13
N PHE A 841 29.63 1.10 -35.08
CA PHE A 841 28.92 0.70 -33.86
C PHE A 841 29.65 -0.35 -33.00
N GLY A 842 30.41 -1.24 -33.65
CA GLY A 842 31.14 -2.32 -32.99
C GLY A 842 32.50 -1.91 -32.40
N PHE A 843 32.93 -0.65 -32.54
CA PHE A 843 34.26 -0.18 -32.13
C PHE A 843 35.43 -1.02 -32.69
N THR A 844 35.25 -1.63 -33.87
CA THR A 844 36.32 -2.36 -34.56
C THR A 844 37.30 -1.43 -35.28
N ASN A 845 36.86 -0.22 -35.64
CA ASN A 845 37.68 0.87 -36.20
C ASN A 845 37.64 2.11 -35.29
N VAL A 846 38.49 2.11 -34.27
CA VAL A 846 38.68 3.23 -33.34
C VAL A 846 39.59 4.28 -33.96
N VAL A 847 39.08 5.49 -34.16
CA VAL A 847 39.79 6.63 -34.78
C VAL A 847 40.36 7.61 -33.76
N TYR A 848 39.85 7.61 -32.53
CA TYR A 848 40.40 8.37 -31.41
C TYR A 848 40.35 7.54 -30.12
N SER A 849 41.42 7.58 -29.33
CA SER A 849 41.49 6.91 -28.03
C SER A 849 42.41 7.68 -27.10
N ALA A 850 41.94 8.02 -25.90
CA ALA A 850 42.71 8.80 -24.94
C ALA A 850 42.42 8.40 -23.49
N THR A 851 43.35 8.72 -22.59
CA THR A 851 43.17 8.58 -21.14
C THR A 851 43.21 9.96 -20.49
N GLN A 852 42.11 10.35 -19.84
CA GLN A 852 41.96 11.62 -19.12
C GLN A 852 42.30 11.42 -17.63
N PRO A 853 43.39 12.00 -17.10
CA PRO A 853 43.83 11.76 -15.72
C PRO A 853 42.96 12.40 -14.64
N SER A 854 42.18 13.42 -14.98
CA SER A 854 41.27 14.10 -14.04
C SER A 854 40.27 14.97 -14.81
N GLY A 855 39.06 15.13 -14.29
CA GLY A 855 37.98 15.83 -14.98
C GLY A 855 37.23 14.92 -15.97
N SER A 856 36.01 15.31 -16.29
CA SER A 856 35.07 14.48 -17.05
C SER A 856 34.78 15.03 -18.46
N SER A 857 35.79 15.67 -19.07
CA SER A 857 35.75 16.06 -20.47
C SER A 857 37.12 15.94 -21.16
N ILE A 858 37.10 15.76 -22.49
CA ILE A 858 38.27 15.78 -23.35
C ILE A 858 37.90 16.24 -24.76
N ALA A 859 38.69 17.15 -25.35
CA ALA A 859 38.58 17.48 -26.77
C ALA A 859 39.28 16.40 -27.61
N THR A 860 38.68 16.00 -28.74
CA THR A 860 39.32 15.04 -29.66
C THR A 860 40.44 15.70 -30.47
N ASP A 861 41.31 14.87 -31.05
CA ASP A 861 42.06 15.29 -32.25
C ASP A 861 41.08 15.57 -33.42
N PRO A 862 41.48 16.35 -34.44
CA PRO A 862 40.62 16.63 -35.60
C PRO A 862 40.07 15.36 -36.25
N LEU A 863 38.74 15.28 -36.36
CA LEU A 863 37.97 14.21 -36.98
C LEU A 863 37.37 14.73 -38.30
N ALA A 864 37.41 13.90 -39.35
CA ALA A 864 36.83 14.27 -40.65
C ALA A 864 35.28 14.28 -40.61
N GLU A 865 34.63 14.90 -41.60
CA GLU A 865 33.18 14.77 -41.76
C GLU A 865 32.74 13.30 -41.83
N GLY A 866 31.65 12.97 -41.13
CA GLY A 866 31.12 11.61 -41.08
C GLY A 866 30.46 11.26 -39.74
N ASP A 867 29.94 10.03 -39.67
CA ASP A 867 29.27 9.49 -38.49
C ASP A 867 30.25 8.78 -37.56
N TYR A 868 30.12 9.05 -36.26
CA TYR A 868 30.98 8.53 -35.22
C TYR A 868 30.17 7.98 -34.04
N TYR A 869 30.79 7.03 -33.34
CA TYR A 869 30.32 6.45 -32.09
C TYR A 869 31.40 6.62 -31.04
N TRP A 870 31.06 6.99 -29.81
CA TRP A 870 32.02 7.20 -28.75
C TRP A 870 31.56 6.66 -27.40
N ARG A 871 32.52 6.29 -26.54
CA ARG A 871 32.29 5.65 -25.23
C ARG A 871 33.42 5.98 -24.25
N VAL A 872 33.17 5.86 -22.96
CA VAL A 872 34.13 6.18 -21.87
C VAL A 872 34.11 5.15 -20.74
N ALA A 873 35.23 4.89 -20.09
CA ALA A 873 35.32 4.01 -18.93
C ALA A 873 36.12 4.68 -17.81
N ALA A 874 35.88 4.35 -16.54
CA ALA A 874 36.62 4.89 -15.39
C ALA A 874 37.65 3.89 -14.86
N THR A 875 38.76 4.37 -14.32
CA THR A 875 39.79 3.55 -13.67
C THR A 875 39.90 3.96 -12.20
N PRO A 876 39.85 3.03 -11.23
CA PRO A 876 39.84 3.36 -9.80
C PRO A 876 41.23 3.76 -9.29
N SER A 877 41.24 4.49 -8.17
CA SER A 877 42.47 4.93 -7.48
C SER A 877 43.18 3.85 -6.66
N SER A 878 42.52 2.72 -6.36
CA SER A 878 43.07 1.58 -5.60
C SER A 878 43.33 0.33 -6.47
N ALA A 879 44.50 -0.28 -6.31
CA ALA A 879 44.95 -1.49 -7.03
C ALA A 879 44.29 -2.79 -6.48
N PRO A 880 44.15 -3.87 -7.29
CA PRO A 880 44.77 -4.11 -8.59
C PRO A 880 43.77 -3.95 -9.75
N VAL A 881 43.76 -2.74 -10.33
CA VAL A 881 43.22 -2.30 -11.63
C VAL A 881 42.22 -3.23 -12.33
N VAL A 882 40.94 -2.86 -12.24
CA VAL A 882 39.95 -3.14 -13.30
C VAL A 882 39.35 -1.79 -13.69
N THR A 883 39.57 -1.36 -14.93
CA THR A 883 38.80 -0.27 -15.54
C THR A 883 37.34 -0.72 -15.60
N THR A 884 36.37 0.15 -15.34
CA THR A 884 34.95 -0.16 -15.55
C THR A 884 34.75 -0.67 -16.99
N ALA A 885 33.61 -1.32 -17.27
CA ALA A 885 33.21 -1.43 -18.67
C ALA A 885 33.12 -0.03 -19.29
N TYR A 886 33.26 0.02 -20.61
CA TYR A 886 32.95 1.24 -21.34
C TYR A 886 31.46 1.53 -21.23
N SER A 887 31.16 2.82 -21.17
CA SER A 887 29.84 3.40 -21.20
C SER A 887 29.03 2.89 -22.38
N PRO A 888 27.70 3.08 -22.32
CA PRO A 888 26.87 3.01 -23.52
C PRO A 888 27.46 3.94 -24.58
N ARG A 889 27.39 3.55 -25.85
CA ARG A 889 27.96 4.35 -26.93
C ARG A 889 27.01 5.48 -27.32
N ALA A 890 27.49 6.70 -27.31
CA ALA A 890 26.79 7.82 -27.94
C ALA A 890 27.24 7.95 -29.40
N SER A 891 26.38 8.44 -30.28
CA SER A 891 26.71 8.71 -31.68
C SER A 891 26.63 10.20 -31.99
N PHE A 892 27.44 10.68 -32.93
CA PHE A 892 27.34 12.03 -33.47
C PHE A 892 27.85 12.06 -34.91
N SER A 893 27.42 13.07 -35.66
CA SER A 893 27.87 13.33 -37.02
C SER A 893 28.63 14.64 -37.04
N ILE A 894 29.84 14.62 -37.58
CA ILE A 894 30.53 15.87 -37.94
C ILE A 894 30.01 16.27 -39.31
N ALA A 895 29.32 17.40 -39.34
CA ALA A 895 28.82 18.02 -40.55
C ALA A 895 29.11 19.52 -40.47
N ASN A 896 29.57 20.11 -41.56
CA ASN A 896 29.67 21.56 -41.68
C ASN A 896 28.25 22.17 -41.70
N VAL A 897 27.66 22.39 -40.53
CA VAL A 897 26.44 23.18 -40.37
C VAL A 897 26.87 24.59 -40.02
N PHE A 898 26.87 25.45 -41.04
CA PHE A 898 27.01 26.89 -40.91
C PHE A 898 25.79 27.55 -41.54
N VAL A 899 25.45 28.76 -41.11
CA VAL A 899 24.52 29.61 -41.84
C VAL A 899 25.37 30.39 -42.85
N PRO A 900 25.21 30.16 -44.18
CA PRO A 900 25.94 30.96 -45.16
C PRO A 900 25.61 32.43 -44.92
N GLY A 901 26.64 33.28 -44.83
CA GLY A 901 26.46 34.69 -44.55
C GLY A 901 26.47 35.13 -43.09
N ASP A 902 26.49 34.20 -42.12
CA ASP A 902 26.65 34.47 -40.67
C ASP A 902 28.15 34.41 -40.31
N ALA A 903 28.94 35.32 -40.89
CA ALA A 903 30.38 35.29 -40.83
C ALA A 903 30.95 35.53 -39.42
N ASP A 904 30.19 36.14 -38.51
CA ASP A 904 30.58 36.37 -37.12
C ASP A 904 30.08 35.29 -36.13
N GLY A 905 29.28 34.34 -36.61
CA GLY A 905 28.79 33.18 -35.85
C GLY A 905 27.73 33.53 -34.81
N SER A 906 27.02 34.64 -35.00
CA SER A 906 25.97 35.11 -34.08
C SER A 906 24.65 34.36 -34.24
N GLY A 907 24.47 33.59 -35.31
CA GLY A 907 23.24 32.90 -35.67
C GLY A 907 22.25 33.77 -36.45
N ALA A 908 22.62 35.01 -36.80
CA ALA A 908 21.81 35.96 -37.56
C ALA A 908 22.61 36.53 -38.73
N VAL A 909 22.01 36.60 -39.92
CA VAL A 909 22.63 37.23 -41.10
C VAL A 909 22.27 38.71 -41.15
N ASP A 910 23.17 39.57 -40.70
CA ASP A 910 22.97 41.01 -40.62
C ASP A 910 24.22 41.85 -40.98
N ILE A 911 24.21 43.13 -40.60
CA ILE A 911 25.26 44.07 -41.02
C ILE A 911 26.59 43.81 -40.32
N ASP A 912 26.58 43.15 -39.17
CA ASP A 912 27.80 42.84 -38.42
C ASP A 912 28.62 41.77 -39.15
N ASP A 913 27.98 40.84 -39.87
CA ASP A 913 28.64 39.88 -40.77
C ASP A 913 29.38 40.55 -41.93
N VAL A 914 28.77 41.59 -42.51
CA VAL A 914 29.38 42.39 -43.58
C VAL A 914 30.65 43.07 -43.06
N VAL A 915 30.58 43.61 -41.84
CA VAL A 915 31.72 44.26 -41.18
C VAL A 915 32.81 43.23 -40.87
N TYR A 916 32.42 42.05 -40.39
CA TYR A 916 33.32 40.94 -40.09
C TYR A 916 34.07 40.46 -41.33
N LEU A 917 33.37 40.21 -42.44
CA LEU A 917 33.98 39.81 -43.72
C LEU A 917 34.92 40.88 -44.29
N ILE A 918 34.54 42.16 -44.24
CA ILE A 918 35.44 43.25 -44.68
C ILE A 918 36.71 43.27 -43.82
N ALA A 919 36.59 43.05 -42.51
CA ALA A 919 37.73 43.00 -41.61
C ALA A 919 38.64 41.80 -41.93
N TYR A 920 38.07 40.61 -42.14
CA TYR A 920 38.79 39.40 -42.54
C TYR A 920 39.52 39.58 -43.88
N ILE A 921 38.82 40.02 -44.94
CA ILE A 921 39.34 40.11 -46.31
C ILE A 921 40.40 41.22 -46.46
N PHE A 922 40.17 42.40 -45.87
CA PHE A 922 40.98 43.59 -46.15
C PHE A 922 41.89 44.04 -45.00
N SER A 923 41.59 43.61 -43.77
CA SER A 923 42.23 44.17 -42.57
C SER A 923 42.91 43.12 -41.68
N GLY A 924 42.93 41.84 -42.09
CA GLY A 924 43.54 40.75 -41.33
C GLY A 924 42.77 40.39 -40.05
N GLY A 925 41.45 40.55 -40.08
CA GLY A 925 40.55 40.10 -39.01
C GLY A 925 40.51 38.57 -38.86
N PRO A 926 39.83 38.05 -37.82
CA PRO A 926 39.71 36.61 -37.59
C PRO A 926 39.01 35.90 -38.76
N VAL A 927 39.35 34.63 -39.00
CA VAL A 927 38.68 33.80 -40.01
C VAL A 927 37.26 33.46 -39.53
N PRO A 928 36.24 33.47 -40.42
CA PRO A 928 34.92 32.91 -40.08
C PRO A 928 35.05 31.46 -39.62
N ASP A 929 34.26 31.04 -38.62
CA ASP A 929 34.31 29.69 -38.04
C ASP A 929 32.87 29.20 -37.78
N PRO A 930 32.34 28.24 -38.57
CA PRO A 930 33.03 27.47 -39.61
C PRO A 930 33.41 28.35 -40.81
N ILE A 931 34.51 28.04 -41.51
CA ILE A 931 35.00 28.86 -42.64
C ILE A 931 33.94 29.08 -43.73
N GLY A 932 33.03 28.12 -43.94
CA GLY A 932 31.92 28.25 -44.89
C GLY A 932 30.91 29.35 -44.57
N SER A 933 30.80 29.78 -43.31
CA SER A 933 29.89 30.88 -42.91
C SER A 933 30.20 32.20 -43.62
N GLY A 934 31.45 32.40 -44.05
CA GLY A 934 31.87 33.57 -44.80
C GLY A 934 31.58 33.53 -46.31
N ASP A 935 31.18 32.37 -46.84
CA ASP A 935 30.84 32.16 -48.26
C ASP A 935 29.33 32.35 -48.45
N ALA A 936 28.91 33.62 -48.52
CA ALA A 936 27.51 34.00 -48.59
C ALA A 936 26.88 33.71 -49.97
N ASP A 937 27.69 33.64 -51.02
CA ASP A 937 27.24 33.37 -52.39
C ASP A 937 27.43 31.92 -52.86
N CYS A 938 27.95 31.06 -51.98
CA CYS A 938 28.21 29.63 -52.20
C CYS A 938 29.22 29.35 -53.33
N SER A 939 30.16 30.26 -53.59
CA SER A 939 31.15 30.13 -54.66
C SER A 939 32.32 29.19 -54.32
N GLY A 940 32.48 28.83 -53.05
CA GLY A 940 33.62 28.09 -52.52
C GLY A 940 34.84 28.95 -52.21
N ALA A 941 34.71 30.29 -52.26
CA ALA A 941 35.75 31.24 -51.93
C ALA A 941 35.17 32.39 -51.10
N ILE A 942 35.87 32.81 -50.05
CA ILE A 942 35.49 33.99 -49.24
C ILE A 942 36.21 35.20 -49.80
N ASP A 943 35.50 36.05 -50.55
CA ASP A 943 36.04 37.25 -51.15
C ASP A 943 35.06 38.43 -51.16
N ILE A 944 35.35 39.45 -51.95
CA ILE A 944 34.54 40.68 -51.97
C ILE A 944 33.12 40.43 -52.51
N ASP A 945 32.93 39.37 -53.30
CA ASP A 945 31.63 39.05 -53.89
C ASP A 945 30.64 38.59 -52.79
N ASP A 946 31.11 37.92 -51.72
CA ASP A 946 30.31 37.59 -50.53
C ASP A 946 29.82 38.82 -49.78
N VAL A 947 30.70 39.82 -49.62
CA VAL A 947 30.36 41.10 -49.00
C VAL A 947 29.29 41.82 -49.81
N VAL A 948 29.42 41.80 -51.15
CA VAL A 948 28.43 42.40 -52.06
C VAL A 948 27.11 41.63 -51.99
N TYR A 949 27.16 40.31 -51.89
CA TYR A 949 26.00 39.44 -51.78
C TYR A 949 25.20 39.74 -50.51
N LEU A 950 25.86 39.80 -49.35
CA LEU A 950 25.22 40.14 -48.07
C LEU A 950 24.61 41.54 -48.06
N ILE A 951 25.31 42.54 -48.59
CA ILE A 951 24.75 43.90 -48.70
C ILE A 951 23.49 43.90 -49.59
N ALA A 952 23.50 43.14 -50.68
CA ALA A 952 22.34 43.02 -51.56
C ALA A 952 21.17 42.32 -50.89
N TYR A 953 21.42 41.24 -50.15
CA TYR A 953 20.40 40.54 -49.35
C TYR A 953 19.79 41.46 -48.28
N ILE A 954 20.62 42.05 -47.42
CA ILE A 954 20.21 42.83 -46.25
C ILE A 954 19.48 44.14 -46.66
N PHE A 955 19.99 44.86 -47.65
CA PHE A 955 19.51 46.22 -47.96
C PHE A 955 18.73 46.35 -49.26
N SER A 956 18.86 45.39 -50.18
CA SER A 956 18.34 45.52 -51.55
C SER A 956 17.33 44.43 -51.94
N GLY A 957 16.96 43.54 -51.01
CA GLY A 957 16.01 42.45 -51.26
C GLY A 957 16.56 41.38 -52.20
N GLY A 958 17.87 41.15 -52.18
CA GLY A 958 18.53 40.05 -52.87
C GLY A 958 18.12 38.67 -52.32
N PRO A 959 18.56 37.57 -52.97
CA PRO A 959 18.32 36.22 -52.46
C PRO A 959 18.92 36.02 -51.06
N ALA A 960 18.28 35.18 -50.25
CA ALA A 960 18.87 34.79 -48.97
C ALA A 960 20.13 33.95 -49.21
N PRO A 961 21.20 34.14 -48.43
CA PRO A 961 22.29 33.19 -48.37
C PRO A 961 21.77 31.79 -48.02
N GLY A 962 22.20 30.76 -48.75
CA GLY A 962 21.82 29.36 -48.45
C GLY A 962 21.06 28.58 -49.51
N ASP A 963 21.62 28.48 -50.73
CA ASP A 963 21.40 27.33 -51.62
C ASP A 963 22.72 26.52 -51.77
N CYS A 964 23.51 26.49 -50.69
CA CYS A 964 24.57 25.53 -50.40
C CYS A 964 24.17 24.76 -49.12
#